data_AF-A0AA39LTM9-F1
#
_entry.id   AF-A0AA39LTM9-F1
#
_cell.length_a   1.000
_cell.length_b   1.000
_cell.length_c   1.000
_cell.angle_alpha   90.00
_cell.angle_beta   90.00
_cell.angle_gamma   90.00
#
_symmetry.space_group_name_H-M   'P 1'
#
loop_
_entity.id
_entity.type
_entity.pdbx_description
1 polymer ?
#
loop_
_entity_poly.entity_id
_entity_poly.type
_entity_poly.pdbx_seq_one_letter_code
_entity_poly.pdbx_strand_id
1 'polypeptide(L)'
;MEAKEIIIEIPCPSPGSPLIAQNLSSLNSQLIRYKPQICDDSQEFDGIKTEREIGVPVLIFLLSLCAIFFNAIAWYGVSKSKIFGKSYGIMMRMRSSVEIVAALITFGFFGTHVFFGYSVDIWMNAALTTFYVFLLSNAYLLHYAISINRLVSIYFPMRYADIFEEKKCVFVVVALILIFSSIISSLSFTDRCSYFVFSKELYDIVPVGCKDVKSSKISNHIVVIIWAVCAFSSLVLDVITLLRIAVYSRKAASVHHNHGSIPWTRNVRFFLQTFIVNLIICAGAIAVQVASERLSFSNGFIPYSLYKMHEMCNLTRTPGTNLWREYLKEKYGCVFEKKPAQSVNPVYDVVPSKPVTIAAIILGLSLCAIILNALLLHFIRKNRIFGKSYGTLLRMRSIVEILASFIAVGFFSTLVYLDYDIPIWANSTLTSFYTFMLSNAYFLHFLISFNRLFCIYFPGRYDEIFEIGWRIRIIKVLVLFLSALITSLPFYTPCSYFMFSRVIYDILPVGCERKESSKATNHVVVIIWAICAFSSLLMDITTLTRIVYQHVAKSRTSALFRSRSSWSKNVRFFLQTFIVNLIICAGVVAVQVLSDRFESHDTRFYFALFQVLLGFVFNGFVPLVANRELRRCRCCRSRINVESSK
;
A
#
# COMPACT_ATOMS: atom_id res chain seq x y z
N MET A 1 11.83 78.98 -6.76
CA MET A 1 11.60 77.62 -7.30
C MET A 1 12.47 76.67 -6.51
N GLU A 2 11.88 75.94 -5.57
CA GLU A 2 12.59 74.89 -4.81
C GLU A 2 12.67 73.63 -5.67
N ALA A 3 13.88 73.16 -5.95
CA ALA A 3 14.10 71.90 -6.64
C ALA A 3 13.84 70.74 -5.65
N LYS A 4 12.72 70.03 -5.83
CA LYS A 4 12.43 68.77 -5.12
C LYS A 4 13.32 67.66 -5.67
N GLU A 5 14.14 67.09 -4.81
CA GLU A 5 14.92 65.88 -5.06
C GLU A 5 13.95 64.68 -5.15
N ILE A 6 13.87 64.04 -6.33
CA ILE A 6 13.04 62.85 -6.55
C ILE A 6 13.93 61.62 -6.31
N ILE A 7 13.72 60.95 -5.17
CA ILE A 7 14.36 59.67 -4.86
C ILE A 7 13.47 58.57 -5.44
N ILE A 8 14.00 57.82 -6.42
CA ILE A 8 13.32 56.66 -7.02
C ILE A 8 13.94 55.40 -6.42
N GLU A 9 13.21 54.70 -5.55
CA GLU A 9 13.59 53.38 -5.05
C GLU A 9 13.18 52.31 -6.07
N ILE A 10 14.16 51.60 -6.63
CA ILE A 10 13.93 50.49 -7.57
C ILE A 10 14.02 49.18 -6.77
N PRO A 11 12.97 48.34 -6.71
CA PRO A 11 13.02 47.06 -6.01
C PRO A 11 14.03 46.09 -6.66
N CYS A 12 14.76 45.29 -5.85
CA CYS A 12 15.73 44.29 -6.36
C CYS A 12 15.02 43.42 -7.43
N PRO A 13 15.58 43.30 -8.65
CA PRO A 13 14.98 42.50 -9.71
C PRO A 13 14.94 41.02 -9.29
N SER A 14 13.82 40.33 -9.57
CA SER A 14 13.71 38.90 -9.31
C SER A 14 14.81 38.14 -10.07
N PRO A 15 15.51 37.18 -9.43
CA PRO A 15 16.61 36.46 -10.04
C PRO A 15 16.09 35.68 -11.26
N GLY A 16 16.45 36.15 -12.46
CA GLY A 16 15.98 35.56 -13.73
C GLY A 16 15.60 36.55 -14.83
N SER A 17 15.71 37.86 -14.62
CA SER A 17 15.44 38.87 -15.66
C SER A 17 16.74 39.40 -16.30
N PRO A 18 17.11 38.99 -17.53
CA PRO A 18 18.12 39.69 -18.30
C PRO A 18 17.46 40.82 -19.11
N LEU A 19 18.17 41.94 -19.27
CA LEU A 19 17.87 43.10 -20.12
C LEU A 19 16.98 44.21 -19.54
N ILE A 20 17.53 45.04 -18.65
CA ILE A 20 17.19 46.48 -18.60
C ILE A 20 18.45 47.38 -18.56
N ALA A 21 19.64 46.84 -18.27
CA ALA A 21 20.84 47.68 -18.06
C ALA A 21 21.49 48.27 -19.33
N GLN A 22 21.09 47.89 -20.55
CA GLN A 22 21.77 48.34 -21.78
C GLN A 22 21.16 49.54 -22.50
N ASN A 23 19.97 50.02 -22.11
CA ASN A 23 19.33 51.19 -22.74
C ASN A 23 19.34 52.48 -21.90
N LEU A 24 19.97 52.46 -20.71
CA LEU A 24 20.02 53.64 -19.82
C LEU A 24 21.30 54.47 -19.94
N SER A 25 22.24 54.10 -20.83
CA SER A 25 23.46 54.89 -21.09
C SER A 25 23.26 56.08 -22.04
N SER A 26 22.04 56.34 -22.52
CA SER A 26 21.72 57.46 -23.41
C SER A 26 20.92 58.60 -22.76
N LEU A 27 20.61 58.52 -21.45
CA LEU A 27 19.93 59.59 -20.74
C LEU A 27 20.92 60.52 -20.05
N ASN A 28 20.86 61.78 -20.49
CA ASN A 28 21.68 62.91 -20.12
C ASN A 28 21.88 63.11 -18.62
N SER A 29 23.03 63.70 -18.33
CA SER A 29 23.54 64.28 -17.09
C SER A 29 22.53 65.19 -16.36
N GLN A 30 21.68 64.63 -15.50
CA GLN A 30 21.15 65.35 -14.35
C GLN A 30 21.13 64.44 -13.11
N LEU A 31 21.52 65.02 -11.98
CA LEU A 31 21.74 64.42 -10.66
C LEU A 31 20.74 63.31 -10.31
N ILE A 32 21.16 62.05 -10.37
CA ILE A 32 20.51 60.95 -9.67
C ILE A 32 21.59 60.20 -8.90
N ARG A 33 21.66 60.39 -7.57
CA ARG A 33 22.52 59.60 -6.69
C ARG A 33 21.87 58.22 -6.48
N TYR A 34 22.43 57.21 -7.14
CA TYR A 34 22.08 55.82 -6.86
C TYR A 34 22.76 55.36 -5.58
N LYS A 35 21.98 54.85 -4.62
CA LYS A 35 22.48 54.18 -3.43
C LYS A 35 22.42 52.66 -3.70
N PRO A 36 23.55 51.99 -3.99
CA PRO A 36 23.52 50.56 -4.28
C PRO A 36 23.11 49.79 -3.02
N GLN A 37 21.94 49.14 -3.08
CA GLN A 37 21.49 48.21 -2.06
C GLN A 37 22.18 46.87 -2.36
N ILE A 38 23.12 46.49 -1.48
CA ILE A 38 23.82 45.21 -1.54
C ILE A 38 22.75 44.13 -1.28
N CYS A 39 22.20 43.51 -2.33
CA CYS A 39 21.35 42.32 -2.19
C CYS A 39 22.35 41.17 -1.86
N ASP A 40 22.41 40.79 -0.58
CA ASP A 40 23.32 39.77 -0.04
C ASP A 40 22.83 38.39 -0.51
N ASP A 41 23.33 37.89 -1.65
CA ASP A 41 23.04 36.57 -2.23
C ASP A 41 23.58 35.40 -1.37
N SER A 42 23.99 35.67 -0.13
CA SER A 42 24.61 34.74 0.81
C SER A 42 23.66 34.25 1.93
N GLN A 43 22.35 34.42 1.80
CA GLN A 43 21.40 33.57 2.54
C GLN A 43 21.37 32.17 1.91
N GLU A 44 22.51 31.49 2.08
CA GLU A 44 22.68 30.07 2.10
C GLU A 44 21.53 29.48 2.94
N PHE A 45 20.60 28.80 2.28
CA PHE A 45 19.51 28.04 2.89
C PHE A 45 20.08 26.77 3.57
N ASP A 46 21.10 26.97 4.39
CA ASP A 46 21.64 25.99 5.31
C ASP A 46 20.72 25.98 6.54
N GLY A 47 19.96 24.91 6.74
CA GLY A 47 19.41 24.72 8.08
C GLY A 47 18.25 23.76 8.27
N ILE A 48 17.61 23.25 7.22
CA ILE A 48 16.58 22.21 7.41
C ILE A 48 16.75 21.15 6.31
N LYS A 49 17.69 20.22 6.53
CA LYS A 49 17.60 18.88 5.93
C LYS A 49 16.19 18.38 6.24
N THR A 50 15.34 18.32 5.23
CA THR A 50 13.93 17.97 5.42
C THR A 50 13.83 16.62 6.11
N GLU A 51 12.84 16.44 7.01
CA GLU A 51 12.64 15.18 7.77
C GLU A 51 12.67 13.93 6.88
N ARG A 52 12.35 14.07 5.58
CA ARG A 52 12.46 13.03 4.56
C ARG A 52 13.90 12.55 4.31
N GLU A 53 14.86 13.46 4.29
CA GLU A 53 16.29 13.17 4.06
C GLU A 53 16.91 12.37 5.20
N ILE A 54 16.33 12.44 6.41
CA ILE A 54 16.78 11.65 7.58
C ILE A 54 15.90 10.42 7.75
N GLY A 55 14.58 10.57 7.63
CA GLY A 55 13.60 9.52 7.92
C GLY A 55 13.68 8.34 6.95
N VAL A 56 13.84 8.59 5.65
CA VAL A 56 13.93 7.51 4.65
C VAL A 56 15.20 6.65 4.82
N PRO A 57 16.41 7.22 4.95
CA PRO A 57 17.60 6.40 5.19
C PRO A 57 17.57 5.68 6.55
N VAL A 58 17.08 6.31 7.63
CA VAL A 58 16.87 5.61 8.92
C VAL A 58 15.89 4.43 8.74
N LEU A 59 14.83 4.69 7.97
CA LEU A 59 13.94 3.73 7.30
C LEU A 59 14.68 2.47 6.80
N ILE A 60 15.48 2.72 5.77
CA ILE A 60 16.25 1.74 5.02
C ILE A 60 17.22 0.98 5.94
N PHE A 61 17.93 1.68 6.83
CA PHE A 61 18.87 1.07 7.76
C PHE A 61 18.18 0.12 8.74
N LEU A 62 17.10 0.55 9.39
CA LEU A 62 16.37 -0.26 10.36
C LEU A 62 15.77 -1.51 9.69
N LEU A 63 15.10 -1.35 8.55
CA LEU A 63 14.51 -2.48 7.82
C LEU A 63 15.58 -3.45 7.33
N SER A 64 16.71 -2.95 6.82
CA SER A 64 17.81 -3.80 6.35
C SER A 64 18.47 -4.55 7.50
N LEU A 65 18.69 -3.90 8.65
CA LEU A 65 19.25 -4.54 9.83
C LEU A 65 18.32 -5.64 10.37
N CYS A 66 17.01 -5.36 10.43
CA CYS A 66 16.02 -6.38 10.76
C CYS A 66 16.04 -7.53 9.76
N ALA A 67 16.12 -7.27 8.46
CA ALA A 67 16.18 -8.29 7.43
C ALA A 67 17.44 -9.17 7.56
N ILE A 68 18.61 -8.56 7.79
CA ILE A 68 19.86 -9.29 8.05
C ILE A 68 19.70 -10.19 9.28
N PHE A 69 19.21 -9.64 10.39
CA PHE A 69 19.07 -10.36 11.65
C PHE A 69 18.09 -11.54 11.54
N PHE A 70 16.87 -11.31 11.02
CA PHE A 70 15.87 -12.37 10.90
C PHE A 70 16.27 -13.45 9.90
N ASN A 71 16.88 -13.08 8.77
CA ASN A 71 17.36 -14.07 7.81
C ASN A 71 18.58 -14.84 8.32
N ALA A 72 19.46 -14.23 9.11
CA ALA A 72 20.55 -14.93 9.78
C ALA A 72 20.03 -15.94 10.81
N ILE A 73 19.02 -15.58 11.61
CA ILE A 73 18.33 -16.51 12.52
C ILE A 73 17.68 -17.65 11.75
N ALA A 74 16.97 -17.34 10.66
CA ALA A 74 16.34 -18.36 9.81
C ALA A 74 17.39 -19.31 9.21
N TRP A 75 18.48 -18.77 8.68
CA TRP A 75 19.59 -19.54 8.13
C TRP A 75 20.23 -20.44 9.18
N TYR A 76 20.51 -19.91 10.38
CA TYR A 76 21.09 -20.66 11.49
C TYR A 76 20.15 -21.75 11.98
N GLY A 77 18.87 -21.42 12.20
CA GLY A 77 17.84 -22.34 12.65
C GLY A 77 17.63 -23.50 11.67
N VAL A 78 17.60 -23.22 10.37
CA VAL A 78 17.53 -24.26 9.33
C VAL A 78 18.80 -25.09 9.28
N SER A 79 19.98 -24.48 9.47
CA SER A 79 21.26 -25.21 9.49
C SER A 79 21.41 -26.16 10.67
N LYS A 80 20.83 -25.83 11.83
CA LYS A 80 20.92 -26.65 13.05
C LYS A 80 19.79 -27.67 13.19
N SER A 81 18.63 -27.39 12.61
CA SER A 81 17.47 -28.27 12.73
C SER A 81 17.56 -29.48 11.81
N LYS A 82 17.63 -30.68 12.40
CA LYS A 82 17.53 -31.95 11.68
C LYS A 82 16.15 -32.19 11.04
N ILE A 83 15.14 -31.38 11.39
CA ILE A 83 13.75 -31.53 10.95
C ILE A 83 13.57 -31.06 9.51
N PHE A 84 14.32 -30.03 9.09
CA PHE A 84 14.28 -29.57 7.72
C PHE A 84 15.07 -30.56 6.86
N GLY A 85 14.34 -31.47 6.22
CA GLY A 85 14.90 -32.46 5.32
C GLY A 85 15.84 -31.81 4.30
N LYS A 86 16.84 -32.58 3.85
CA LYS A 86 18.05 -32.02 3.23
C LYS A 86 17.78 -31.05 2.07
N SER A 87 16.91 -31.40 1.12
CA SER A 87 16.58 -30.56 -0.04
C SER A 87 15.88 -29.24 0.35
N TYR A 88 14.81 -29.31 1.13
CA TYR A 88 14.09 -28.12 1.61
C TYR A 88 15.00 -27.21 2.45
N GLY A 89 15.79 -27.79 3.35
CA GLY A 89 16.73 -27.05 4.20
C GLY A 89 17.82 -26.34 3.38
N ILE A 90 18.34 -26.97 2.32
CA ILE A 90 19.30 -26.33 1.41
C ILE A 90 18.67 -25.13 0.69
N MET A 91 17.47 -25.27 0.13
CA MET A 91 16.78 -24.16 -0.56
C MET A 91 16.50 -22.99 0.38
N MET A 92 16.03 -23.27 1.62
CA MET A 92 15.78 -22.23 2.61
C MET A 92 17.06 -21.50 3.05
N ARG A 93 18.17 -22.23 3.18
CA ARG A 93 19.48 -21.62 3.47
C ARG A 93 19.96 -20.74 2.32
N MET A 94 19.92 -21.25 1.09
CA MET A 94 20.26 -20.48 -0.12
C MET A 94 19.44 -19.20 -0.20
N ARG A 95 18.12 -19.29 0.00
CA ARG A 95 17.22 -18.13 -0.01
C ARG A 95 17.61 -17.11 1.06
N SER A 96 17.78 -17.57 2.30
CA SER A 96 18.15 -16.70 3.42
C SER A 96 19.51 -16.05 3.18
N SER A 97 20.48 -16.77 2.59
CA SER A 97 21.79 -16.20 2.22
C SER A 97 21.66 -15.10 1.18
N VAL A 98 20.89 -15.31 0.11
CA VAL A 98 20.64 -14.30 -0.93
C VAL A 98 19.96 -13.05 -0.33
N GLU A 99 18.96 -13.25 0.52
CA GLU A 99 18.25 -12.15 1.20
C GLU A 99 19.16 -11.38 2.19
N ILE A 100 20.07 -12.07 2.89
CA ILE A 100 21.09 -11.41 3.75
C ILE A 100 22.02 -10.54 2.90
N VAL A 101 22.55 -11.05 1.79
CA VAL A 101 23.46 -10.28 0.93
C VAL A 101 22.75 -9.08 0.31
N ALA A 102 21.51 -9.25 -0.15
CA ALA A 102 20.69 -8.15 -0.66
C ALA A 102 20.44 -7.08 0.43
N ALA A 103 20.14 -7.50 1.65
CA ALA A 103 19.94 -6.60 2.78
C ALA A 103 21.26 -5.91 3.20
N LEU A 104 22.42 -6.57 3.08
CA LEU A 104 23.73 -5.96 3.31
C LEU A 104 24.05 -4.87 2.27
N ILE A 105 23.72 -5.07 0.99
CA ILE A 105 23.85 -4.01 -0.03
C ILE A 105 22.87 -2.88 0.28
N THR A 106 21.64 -3.19 0.67
CA THR A 106 20.64 -2.15 1.00
C THR A 106 21.07 -1.33 2.22
N PHE A 107 21.62 -1.99 3.24
CA PHE A 107 22.17 -1.34 4.42
C PHE A 107 23.43 -0.52 4.08
N GLY A 108 24.45 -1.18 3.52
CA GLY A 108 25.79 -0.64 3.37
C GLY A 108 25.97 0.29 2.18
N PHE A 109 25.20 0.10 1.10
CA PHE A 109 25.28 0.91 -0.11
C PHE A 109 24.10 1.88 -0.22
N PHE A 110 22.85 1.41 -0.32
CA PHE A 110 21.71 2.33 -0.50
C PHE A 110 21.49 3.21 0.73
N GLY A 111 21.51 2.62 1.94
CA GLY A 111 21.34 3.36 3.19
C GLY A 111 22.40 4.45 3.37
N THR A 112 23.68 4.12 3.14
CA THR A 112 24.78 5.09 3.27
C THR A 112 24.76 6.14 2.16
N HIS A 113 24.49 5.75 0.91
CA HIS A 113 24.42 6.67 -0.22
C HIS A 113 23.31 7.71 -0.03
N VAL A 114 22.16 7.29 0.50
CA VAL A 114 21.05 8.18 0.82
C VAL A 114 21.35 9.06 2.04
N PHE A 115 21.89 8.47 3.12
CA PHE A 115 22.08 9.18 4.39
C PHE A 115 23.19 10.23 4.33
N PHE A 116 24.33 9.87 3.75
CA PHE A 116 25.49 10.76 3.68
C PHE A 116 25.51 11.62 2.42
N GLY A 117 24.71 11.27 1.41
CA GLY A 117 24.62 12.03 0.16
C GLY A 117 25.87 11.98 -0.73
N TYR A 118 26.86 11.14 -0.41
CA TYR A 118 28.10 11.02 -1.17
C TYR A 118 27.83 10.68 -2.63
N SER A 119 28.49 11.35 -3.56
CA SER A 119 28.52 10.95 -4.96
C SER A 119 29.26 9.62 -5.07
N VAL A 120 28.59 8.63 -5.62
CA VAL A 120 29.18 7.33 -5.95
C VAL A 120 29.46 7.36 -7.44
N ASP A 121 30.63 6.88 -7.85
CA ASP A 121 30.94 6.69 -9.26
C ASP A 121 29.82 5.91 -9.96
N ILE A 122 29.39 6.40 -11.12
CA ILE A 122 28.22 5.86 -11.81
C ILE A 122 28.37 4.37 -12.15
N TRP A 123 29.59 3.90 -12.42
CA TRP A 123 29.84 2.50 -12.70
C TRP A 123 29.74 1.64 -11.46
N MET A 124 30.23 2.14 -10.31
CA MET A 124 30.07 1.46 -9.04
C MET A 124 28.59 1.36 -8.62
N ASN A 125 27.82 2.45 -8.79
CA ASN A 125 26.38 2.43 -8.53
C ASN A 125 25.64 1.46 -9.47
N ALA A 126 25.95 1.52 -10.77
CA ALA A 126 25.38 0.62 -11.76
C ALA A 126 25.67 -0.86 -11.46
N ALA A 127 26.92 -1.18 -11.10
CA ALA A 127 27.35 -2.53 -10.78
C ALA A 127 26.66 -3.07 -9.53
N LEU A 128 26.67 -2.31 -8.43
CA LEU A 128 26.06 -2.72 -7.16
C LEU A 128 24.53 -2.85 -7.27
N THR A 129 23.89 -1.91 -7.98
CA THR A 129 22.44 -1.95 -8.18
C THR A 129 22.02 -3.10 -9.09
N THR A 130 22.75 -3.35 -10.18
CA THR A 130 22.50 -4.50 -11.06
C THR A 130 22.71 -5.82 -10.30
N PHE A 131 23.76 -5.91 -9.48
CA PHE A 131 24.00 -7.07 -8.62
C PHE A 131 22.89 -7.24 -7.57
N TYR A 132 22.34 -6.15 -7.04
CA TYR A 132 21.19 -6.20 -6.14
C TYR A 132 19.91 -6.73 -6.83
N VAL A 133 19.59 -6.22 -8.03
CA VAL A 133 18.47 -6.71 -8.86
C VAL A 133 18.63 -8.21 -9.17
N PHE A 134 19.87 -8.64 -9.43
CA PHE A 134 20.21 -10.05 -9.59
C PHE A 134 19.91 -10.88 -8.34
N LEU A 135 20.31 -10.41 -7.14
CA LEU A 135 20.02 -11.12 -5.89
C LEU A 135 18.51 -11.19 -5.61
N LEU A 136 17.78 -10.09 -5.81
CA LEU A 136 16.32 -10.08 -5.67
C LEU A 136 15.66 -11.11 -6.58
N SER A 137 16.07 -11.15 -7.83
CA SER A 137 15.53 -12.11 -8.80
C SER A 137 15.75 -13.56 -8.37
N ASN A 138 16.94 -13.87 -7.86
CA ASN A 138 17.24 -15.18 -7.30
C ASN A 138 16.42 -15.48 -6.03
N ALA A 139 16.15 -14.48 -5.19
CA ALA A 139 15.25 -14.65 -4.05
C ALA A 139 13.83 -15.02 -4.49
N TYR A 140 13.23 -14.31 -5.46
CA TYR A 140 11.90 -14.64 -6.02
C TYR A 140 11.86 -16.06 -6.60
N LEU A 141 12.89 -16.46 -7.35
CA LEU A 141 12.98 -17.81 -7.91
C LEU A 141 13.09 -18.88 -6.80
N LEU A 142 13.85 -18.61 -5.74
CA LEU A 142 13.98 -19.52 -4.60
C LEU A 142 12.66 -19.67 -3.84
N HIS A 143 11.89 -18.59 -3.64
CA HIS A 143 10.53 -18.69 -3.08
C HIS A 143 9.62 -19.57 -3.94
N TYR A 144 9.73 -19.47 -5.27
CA TYR A 144 9.00 -20.33 -6.19
C TYR A 144 9.44 -21.79 -6.11
N ALA A 145 10.74 -22.06 -6.14
CA ALA A 145 11.31 -23.41 -6.00
C ALA A 145 10.92 -24.06 -4.66
N ILE A 146 10.94 -23.31 -3.56
CA ILE A 146 10.51 -23.76 -2.23
C ILE A 146 9.01 -24.11 -2.22
N SER A 147 8.19 -23.36 -2.96
CA SER A 147 6.75 -23.63 -3.09
C SER A 147 6.47 -24.88 -3.92
N ILE A 148 7.22 -25.11 -5.01
CA ILE A 148 7.18 -26.38 -5.76
C ILE A 148 7.62 -27.55 -4.88
N ASN A 149 8.74 -27.42 -4.19
CA ASN A 149 9.27 -28.48 -3.32
C ASN A 149 8.23 -28.90 -2.27
N ARG A 150 7.56 -27.91 -1.65
CA ARG A 150 6.44 -28.13 -0.73
C ARG A 150 5.25 -28.81 -1.40
N LEU A 151 4.83 -28.36 -2.57
CA LEU A 151 3.76 -29.01 -3.33
C LEU A 151 4.07 -30.49 -3.58
N VAL A 152 5.27 -30.80 -4.08
CA VAL A 152 5.68 -32.18 -4.40
C VAL A 152 5.77 -33.04 -3.14
N SER A 153 6.28 -32.51 -2.03
CA SER A 153 6.32 -33.25 -0.75
C SER A 153 4.94 -33.69 -0.27
N ILE A 154 3.90 -32.91 -0.56
CA ILE A 154 2.52 -33.18 -0.13
C ILE A 154 1.76 -34.03 -1.15
N TYR A 155 1.96 -33.80 -2.45
CA TYR A 155 1.23 -34.50 -3.50
C TYR A 155 1.86 -35.83 -3.91
N PHE A 156 3.18 -35.93 -3.85
CA PHE A 156 3.94 -37.10 -4.32
C PHE A 156 4.96 -37.57 -3.27
N PRO A 157 4.53 -37.88 -2.02
CA PRO A 157 5.44 -38.21 -0.93
C PRO A 157 6.34 -39.41 -1.24
N MET A 158 5.83 -40.43 -1.95
CA MET A 158 6.59 -41.62 -2.33
C MET A 158 7.71 -41.32 -3.35
N ARG A 159 7.49 -40.34 -4.23
CA ARG A 159 8.48 -39.94 -5.25
C ARG A 159 9.33 -38.75 -4.80
N TYR A 160 9.02 -38.15 -3.66
CA TYR A 160 9.72 -36.96 -3.18
C TYR A 160 11.21 -37.26 -2.94
N ALA A 161 11.53 -38.42 -2.39
CA ALA A 161 12.91 -38.86 -2.16
C ALA A 161 13.68 -39.04 -3.49
N ASP A 162 13.01 -39.56 -4.53
CA ASP A 162 13.61 -39.77 -5.85
C ASP A 162 13.82 -38.47 -6.62
N ILE A 163 12.83 -37.55 -6.54
CA ILE A 163 12.84 -36.25 -7.24
C ILE A 163 13.81 -35.28 -6.56
N PHE A 164 13.80 -35.22 -5.22
CA PHE A 164 14.59 -34.28 -4.43
C PHE A 164 15.73 -34.97 -3.66
N GLU A 165 16.40 -35.92 -4.31
CA GLU A 165 17.68 -36.45 -3.84
C GLU A 165 18.67 -35.28 -3.66
N GLU A 166 19.43 -35.27 -2.56
CA GLU A 166 20.26 -34.13 -2.15
C GLU A 166 21.16 -33.60 -3.28
N LYS A 167 21.84 -34.51 -3.99
CA LYS A 167 22.73 -34.16 -5.11
C LYS A 167 21.97 -33.58 -6.31
N LYS A 168 20.84 -34.19 -6.67
CA LYS A 168 19.98 -33.75 -7.79
C LYS A 168 19.31 -32.42 -7.46
N CYS A 169 18.85 -32.22 -6.23
CA CYS A 169 18.21 -31.00 -5.79
C CYS A 169 19.19 -29.82 -5.79
N VAL A 170 20.41 -30.00 -5.27
CA VAL A 170 21.47 -28.98 -5.35
C VAL A 170 21.75 -28.65 -6.81
N PHE A 171 21.94 -29.67 -7.65
CA PHE A 171 22.19 -29.47 -9.07
C PHE A 171 21.06 -28.72 -9.77
N VAL A 172 19.80 -29.10 -9.57
CA VAL A 172 18.63 -28.45 -10.19
C VAL A 172 18.45 -27.02 -9.70
N VAL A 173 18.60 -26.77 -8.39
CA VAL A 173 18.49 -25.41 -7.84
C VAL A 173 19.61 -24.53 -8.35
N VAL A 174 20.85 -25.01 -8.35
CA VAL A 174 22.00 -24.28 -8.89
C VAL A 174 21.83 -24.05 -10.39
N ALA A 175 21.41 -25.05 -11.16
CA ALA A 175 21.16 -24.92 -12.58
C ALA A 175 20.05 -23.91 -12.89
N LEU A 176 18.92 -23.95 -12.16
CA LEU A 176 17.83 -22.99 -12.31
C LEU A 176 18.30 -21.57 -11.97
N ILE A 177 19.03 -21.41 -10.85
CA ILE A 177 19.65 -20.14 -10.45
C ILE A 177 20.56 -19.65 -11.57
N LEU A 178 21.48 -20.47 -12.08
CA LEU A 178 22.43 -20.09 -13.13
C LEU A 178 21.74 -19.74 -14.45
N ILE A 179 20.71 -20.48 -14.86
CA ILE A 179 19.94 -20.21 -16.08
C ILE A 179 19.18 -18.89 -15.95
N PHE A 180 18.43 -18.70 -14.86
CA PHE A 180 17.70 -17.45 -14.62
C PHE A 180 18.66 -16.26 -14.45
N SER A 181 19.74 -16.46 -13.73
CA SER A 181 20.83 -15.51 -13.55
C SER A 181 21.43 -15.10 -14.88
N SER A 182 21.67 -16.06 -15.79
CA SER A 182 22.15 -15.82 -17.14
C SER A 182 21.12 -15.06 -17.98
N ILE A 183 19.83 -15.37 -17.88
CA ILE A 183 18.77 -14.62 -18.57
C ILE A 183 18.72 -13.17 -18.09
N ILE A 184 18.74 -12.93 -16.78
CA ILE A 184 18.64 -11.57 -16.23
C ILE A 184 19.92 -10.78 -16.48
N SER A 185 21.07 -11.44 -16.36
CA SER A 185 22.36 -10.82 -16.69
C SER A 185 22.41 -10.50 -18.18
N SER A 186 22.03 -11.43 -19.06
CA SER A 186 21.99 -11.17 -20.50
C SER A 186 21.04 -10.03 -20.84
N LEU A 187 19.84 -9.95 -20.23
CA LEU A 187 18.92 -8.82 -20.38
C LEU A 187 19.47 -7.49 -19.87
N SER A 188 20.40 -7.51 -18.92
CA SER A 188 21.07 -6.32 -18.39
C SER A 188 22.30 -5.92 -19.22
N PHE A 189 22.91 -6.86 -19.95
CA PHE A 189 24.14 -6.67 -20.71
C PHE A 189 23.96 -6.70 -22.25
N THR A 190 22.80 -7.10 -22.77
CA THR A 190 22.54 -7.15 -24.23
C THR A 190 22.51 -5.77 -24.85
N ASP A 191 22.03 -4.78 -24.11
CA ASP A 191 22.13 -3.38 -24.51
C ASP A 191 23.25 -2.73 -23.67
N ARG A 192 24.20 -2.03 -24.30
CA ARG A 192 25.30 -1.31 -23.60
C ARG A 192 24.80 -0.14 -22.74
N CYS A 193 23.49 -0.09 -22.56
CA CYS A 193 22.69 1.02 -22.13
C CYS A 193 21.51 0.54 -21.28
N SER A 194 21.53 -0.68 -20.74
CA SER A 194 20.45 -1.24 -19.91
C SER A 194 20.95 -1.59 -18.51
N TYR A 195 21.60 -0.64 -17.84
CA TYR A 195 22.03 -0.83 -16.45
C TYR A 195 21.00 -0.27 -15.48
N PHE A 196 20.92 -0.87 -14.30
CA PHE A 196 20.12 -0.35 -13.20
C PHE A 196 21.01 0.53 -12.33
N VAL A 197 20.55 1.75 -12.00
CA VAL A 197 21.23 2.67 -11.10
C VAL A 197 20.26 3.07 -10.01
N PHE A 198 20.72 3.10 -8.76
CA PHE A 198 19.92 3.60 -7.68
C PHE A 198 19.99 5.13 -7.66
N SER A 199 18.84 5.79 -7.84
CA SER A 199 18.73 7.25 -7.72
C SER A 199 18.41 7.61 -6.27
N LYS A 200 19.32 8.35 -5.63
CA LYS A 200 19.10 8.87 -4.26
C LYS A 200 17.96 9.88 -4.20
N GLU A 201 17.70 10.59 -5.30
CA GLU A 201 16.64 11.59 -5.40
C GLU A 201 15.25 10.93 -5.44
N LEU A 202 15.14 9.81 -6.15
CA LEU A 202 13.89 9.06 -6.30
C LEU A 202 13.73 7.98 -5.22
N TYR A 203 14.80 7.63 -4.50
CA TYR A 203 14.87 6.47 -3.60
C TYR A 203 14.48 5.16 -4.30
N ASP A 204 14.78 5.06 -5.60
CA ASP A 204 14.34 3.97 -6.46
C ASP A 204 15.45 3.53 -7.42
N ILE A 205 15.30 2.29 -7.90
CA ILE A 205 16.17 1.70 -8.90
C ILE A 205 15.64 2.10 -10.28
N VAL A 206 16.37 3.00 -10.94
CA VAL A 206 16.01 3.48 -12.27
C VAL A 206 16.86 2.78 -13.34
N PRO A 207 16.24 2.33 -14.45
CA PRO A 207 17.01 1.89 -15.60
C PRO A 207 17.64 3.12 -16.26
N VAL A 208 18.95 3.11 -16.44
CA VAL A 208 19.68 4.16 -17.15
C VAL A 208 19.85 3.72 -18.59
N GLY A 209 19.10 4.39 -19.48
CA GLY A 209 19.00 4.13 -20.91
C GLY A 209 19.87 5.04 -21.78
N CYS A 210 20.29 4.54 -22.95
CA CYS A 210 20.70 5.38 -24.08
C CYS A 210 19.46 6.00 -24.74
N LYS A 211 19.68 6.92 -25.70
CA LYS A 211 18.64 7.74 -26.35
C LYS A 211 17.40 6.98 -26.82
N ASP A 212 17.53 5.69 -27.13
CA ASP A 212 16.40 4.79 -27.44
C ASP A 212 15.71 4.25 -26.17
N VAL A 213 14.84 5.10 -25.63
CA VAL A 213 14.00 4.87 -24.43
C VAL A 213 13.16 3.57 -24.49
N LYS A 214 12.94 2.99 -25.68
CA LYS A 214 12.11 1.79 -25.83
C LYS A 214 12.80 0.52 -25.33
N SER A 215 14.10 0.35 -25.53
CA SER A 215 14.82 -0.89 -25.20
C SER A 215 14.97 -1.08 -23.68
N SER A 216 15.37 -0.03 -22.97
CA SER A 216 15.54 -0.06 -21.50
C SER A 216 14.23 -0.30 -20.75
N LYS A 217 13.10 0.26 -21.25
CA LYS A 217 11.76 0.00 -20.71
C LYS A 217 11.38 -1.48 -20.81
N ILE A 218 11.69 -2.12 -21.94
CA ILE A 218 11.37 -3.53 -22.17
C ILE A 218 12.13 -4.41 -21.16
N SER A 219 13.44 -4.19 -20.97
CA SER A 219 14.24 -4.99 -20.03
C SER A 219 13.72 -4.87 -18.59
N ASN A 220 13.45 -3.65 -18.11
CA ASN A 220 12.88 -3.45 -16.78
C ASN A 220 11.51 -4.13 -16.62
N HIS A 221 10.61 -3.94 -17.59
CA HIS A 221 9.31 -4.60 -17.57
C HIS A 221 9.41 -6.12 -17.55
N ILE A 222 10.34 -6.71 -18.32
CA ILE A 222 10.56 -8.16 -18.31
C ILE A 222 10.99 -8.63 -16.92
N VAL A 223 11.93 -7.95 -16.26
CA VAL A 223 12.40 -8.31 -14.92
C VAL A 223 11.25 -8.25 -13.90
N VAL A 224 10.45 -7.18 -13.91
CA VAL A 224 9.34 -7.05 -12.95
C VAL A 224 8.21 -8.05 -13.27
N ILE A 225 7.91 -8.33 -14.54
CA ILE A 225 6.97 -9.39 -14.94
C ILE A 225 7.44 -10.75 -14.40
N ILE A 226 8.73 -11.06 -14.54
CA ILE A 226 9.32 -12.30 -14.00
C ILE A 226 9.11 -12.37 -12.48
N TRP A 227 9.40 -11.28 -11.75
CA TRP A 227 9.18 -11.24 -10.29
C TRP A 227 7.72 -11.45 -9.91
N ALA A 228 6.81 -10.75 -10.60
CA ALA A 228 5.38 -10.87 -10.37
C ALA A 228 4.87 -12.30 -10.65
N VAL A 229 5.32 -12.91 -11.76
CA VAL A 229 4.98 -14.29 -12.11
C VAL A 229 5.51 -15.28 -11.08
N CYS A 230 6.77 -15.16 -10.65
CA CYS A 230 7.34 -16.02 -9.61
C CYS A 230 6.61 -15.86 -8.27
N ALA A 231 6.33 -14.63 -7.84
CA ALA A 231 5.65 -14.36 -6.58
C ALA A 231 4.21 -14.88 -6.60
N PHE A 232 3.45 -14.58 -7.66
CA PHE A 232 2.08 -15.05 -7.82
C PHE A 232 2.00 -16.58 -7.92
N SER A 233 2.89 -17.20 -8.71
CA SER A 233 2.94 -18.65 -8.83
C SER A 233 3.28 -19.33 -7.51
N SER A 234 4.22 -18.77 -6.74
CA SER A 234 4.53 -19.24 -5.37
C SER A 234 3.30 -19.21 -4.46
N LEU A 235 2.55 -18.10 -4.50
CA LEU A 235 1.33 -17.93 -3.73
C LEU A 235 0.26 -18.97 -4.11
N VAL A 236 0.03 -19.18 -5.41
CA VAL A 236 -0.93 -20.16 -5.93
C VAL A 236 -0.53 -21.58 -5.50
N LEU A 237 0.75 -21.96 -5.64
CA LEU A 237 1.25 -23.26 -5.21
C LEU A 237 1.08 -23.49 -3.71
N ASP A 238 1.29 -22.46 -2.89
CA ASP A 238 1.08 -22.52 -1.45
C ASP A 238 -0.38 -22.67 -1.07
N VAL A 239 -1.30 -21.99 -1.76
CA VAL A 239 -2.74 -22.18 -1.58
C VAL A 239 -3.13 -23.62 -1.91
N ILE A 240 -2.68 -24.15 -3.06
CA ILE A 240 -2.97 -25.53 -3.47
C ILE A 240 -2.44 -26.52 -2.42
N THR A 241 -1.20 -26.31 -1.95
CA THR A 241 -0.57 -27.15 -0.93
C THR A 241 -1.34 -27.09 0.40
N LEU A 242 -1.73 -25.91 0.86
CA LEU A 242 -2.53 -25.71 2.07
C LEU A 242 -3.91 -26.37 1.96
N LEU A 243 -4.59 -26.23 0.82
CA LEU A 243 -5.87 -26.89 0.56
C LEU A 243 -5.72 -28.42 0.65
N ARG A 244 -4.66 -28.98 0.06
CA ARG A 244 -4.40 -30.42 0.11
C ARG A 244 -4.11 -30.91 1.52
N ILE A 245 -3.28 -30.20 2.28
CA ILE A 245 -3.02 -30.50 3.70
C ILE A 245 -4.33 -30.43 4.51
N ALA A 246 -5.16 -29.42 4.25
CA ALA A 246 -6.45 -29.27 4.92
C ALA A 246 -7.43 -30.42 4.59
N VAL A 247 -7.35 -31.01 3.40
CA VAL A 247 -8.12 -32.19 3.00
C VAL A 247 -7.56 -33.47 3.63
N TYR A 248 -6.25 -33.71 3.54
CA TYR A 248 -5.61 -34.91 4.11
C TYR A 248 -5.76 -34.96 5.62
N SER A 249 -5.53 -33.84 6.30
CA SER A 249 -5.64 -33.79 7.75
C SER A 249 -7.04 -34.09 8.25
N ARG A 250 -8.09 -33.79 7.46
CA ARG A 250 -9.45 -34.21 7.81
C ARG A 250 -9.64 -35.72 7.68
N LYS A 251 -9.11 -36.34 6.62
CA LYS A 251 -9.16 -37.80 6.45
C LYS A 251 -8.39 -38.52 7.56
N ALA A 252 -7.24 -38.00 7.97
CA ALA A 252 -6.46 -38.58 9.07
C ALA A 252 -7.17 -38.40 10.43
N ALA A 253 -7.76 -37.22 10.68
CA ALA A 253 -8.49 -36.95 11.92
C ALA A 253 -9.73 -37.84 12.08
N SER A 254 -10.40 -38.24 10.99
CA SER A 254 -11.53 -39.19 11.07
C SER A 254 -11.12 -40.61 11.43
N VAL A 255 -9.85 -41.00 11.23
CA VAL A 255 -9.36 -42.36 11.47
C VAL A 255 -8.75 -42.52 12.86
N HIS A 256 -8.14 -41.47 13.43
CA HIS A 256 -7.38 -41.53 14.68
C HIS A 256 -8.03 -40.79 15.87
N HIS A 257 -9.34 -40.94 16.08
CA HIS A 257 -10.07 -40.23 17.14
C HIS A 257 -9.56 -40.46 18.59
N ASN A 258 -8.69 -41.45 18.84
CA ASN A 258 -8.28 -41.87 20.19
C ASN A 258 -6.80 -41.65 20.59
N HIS A 259 -5.92 -41.12 19.74
CA HIS A 259 -4.52 -40.86 20.13
C HIS A 259 -4.09 -39.40 19.93
N GLY A 260 -3.76 -38.74 21.04
CA GLY A 260 -3.04 -37.45 21.21
C GLY A 260 -2.89 -36.53 19.98
N SER A 261 -3.65 -35.43 19.99
CA SER A 261 -3.82 -34.42 18.92
C SER A 261 -2.60 -33.53 18.57
N ILE A 262 -1.38 -33.92 18.92
CA ILE A 262 -0.22 -33.02 19.03
C ILE A 262 0.57 -32.75 17.70
N PRO A 263 0.59 -33.60 16.65
CA PRO A 263 1.34 -33.28 15.43
C PRO A 263 0.66 -32.28 14.46
N TRP A 264 -0.67 -32.13 14.53
CA TRP A 264 -1.46 -31.44 13.49
C TRP A 264 -1.25 -29.92 13.46
N THR A 265 -1.25 -29.29 14.63
CA THR A 265 -1.15 -27.81 14.72
C THR A 265 0.20 -27.29 14.26
N ARG A 266 1.26 -28.09 14.37
CA ARG A 266 2.62 -27.68 14.00
C ARG A 266 2.77 -27.57 12.48
N ASN A 267 2.32 -28.59 11.75
CA ASN A 267 2.47 -28.63 10.30
C ASN A 267 1.62 -27.53 9.64
N VAL A 268 0.36 -27.35 10.05
CA VAL A 268 -0.51 -26.30 9.47
C VAL A 268 0.07 -24.90 9.71
N ARG A 269 0.61 -24.61 10.90
CA ARG A 269 1.26 -23.32 11.19
C ARG A 269 2.45 -23.05 10.30
N PHE A 270 3.27 -24.07 10.07
CA PHE A 270 4.45 -23.96 9.22
C PHE A 270 4.08 -23.54 7.79
N PHE A 271 3.12 -24.22 7.17
CA PHE A 271 2.68 -23.87 5.81
C PHE A 271 1.93 -22.53 5.76
N LEU A 272 1.15 -22.19 6.80
CA LEU A 272 0.46 -20.91 6.88
C LEU A 272 1.44 -19.74 6.98
N GLN A 273 2.52 -19.89 7.77
CA GLN A 273 3.57 -18.88 7.88
C GLN A 273 4.17 -18.57 6.52
N THR A 274 4.54 -19.60 5.75
CA THR A 274 5.15 -19.38 4.44
C THR A 274 4.17 -18.81 3.42
N PHE A 275 2.89 -19.21 3.48
CA PHE A 275 1.85 -18.60 2.66
C PHE A 275 1.72 -17.08 2.93
N ILE A 276 1.74 -16.67 4.20
CA ILE A 276 1.71 -15.24 4.57
C ILE A 276 2.94 -14.51 4.03
N VAL A 277 4.13 -15.11 4.13
CA VAL A 277 5.36 -14.54 3.57
C VAL A 277 5.24 -14.35 2.05
N ASN A 278 4.78 -15.37 1.32
CA ASN A 278 4.59 -15.28 -0.12
C ASN A 278 3.49 -14.29 -0.53
N LEU A 279 2.46 -14.12 0.30
CA LEU A 279 1.43 -13.10 0.09
C LEU A 279 2.00 -11.69 0.21
N ILE A 280 2.83 -11.42 1.21
CA ILE A 280 3.50 -10.13 1.41
C ILE A 280 4.45 -9.85 0.23
N ILE A 281 5.22 -10.85 -0.20
CA ILE A 281 6.12 -10.73 -1.35
C ILE A 281 5.36 -10.42 -2.64
N CYS A 282 4.23 -11.11 -2.88
CA CYS A 282 3.38 -10.85 -4.04
C CYS A 282 2.79 -9.43 -4.01
N ALA A 283 2.30 -8.98 -2.84
CA ALA A 283 1.82 -7.61 -2.67
C ALA A 283 2.94 -6.58 -2.91
N GLY A 284 4.16 -6.85 -2.43
CA GLY A 284 5.33 -6.01 -2.66
C GLY A 284 5.71 -5.92 -4.14
N ALA A 285 5.74 -7.06 -4.86
CA ALA A 285 6.03 -7.08 -6.29
C ALA A 285 4.99 -6.29 -7.12
N ILE A 286 3.71 -6.42 -6.77
CA ILE A 286 2.63 -5.63 -7.40
C ILE A 286 2.81 -4.14 -7.10
N ALA A 287 3.13 -3.77 -5.85
CA ALA A 287 3.35 -2.37 -5.48
C ALA A 287 4.54 -1.76 -6.24
N VAL A 288 5.64 -2.50 -6.40
CA VAL A 288 6.80 -2.08 -7.20
C VAL A 288 6.42 -1.90 -8.68
N GLN A 289 5.66 -2.83 -9.26
CA GLN A 289 5.19 -2.70 -10.66
C GLN A 289 4.35 -1.42 -10.84
N VAL A 290 3.39 -1.19 -9.95
CA VAL A 290 2.50 -0.02 -10.01
C VAL A 290 3.28 1.28 -9.81
N ALA A 291 4.26 1.29 -8.89
CA ALA A 291 5.12 2.45 -8.68
C ALA A 291 6.01 2.74 -9.90
N SER A 292 6.60 1.70 -10.48
CA SER A 292 7.46 1.78 -11.67
C SER A 292 6.70 2.34 -12.88
N GLU A 293 5.49 1.84 -13.14
CA GLU A 293 4.65 2.35 -14.23
C GLU A 293 4.35 3.84 -14.04
N ARG A 294 4.00 4.28 -12.83
CA ARG A 294 3.70 5.69 -12.55
C ARG A 294 4.90 6.63 -12.70
N LEU A 295 6.07 6.22 -12.23
CA LEU A 295 7.30 7.00 -12.40
C LEU A 295 7.66 7.14 -13.88
N SER A 296 7.44 6.09 -14.67
CA SER A 296 7.72 6.09 -16.12
C SER A 296 6.80 7.01 -16.93
N PHE A 297 5.63 7.36 -16.40
CA PHE A 297 4.67 8.30 -17.00
C PHE A 297 4.90 9.75 -16.56
N SER A 298 5.30 9.98 -15.31
CA SER A 298 5.44 11.32 -14.72
C SER A 298 6.74 12.02 -15.14
N ASN A 299 7.84 11.27 -15.14
CA ASN A 299 9.16 11.83 -15.38
C ASN A 299 9.66 11.28 -16.72
N GLY A 300 9.68 12.12 -17.76
CA GLY A 300 10.45 11.81 -18.96
C GLY A 300 11.84 11.33 -18.52
N PHE A 301 12.27 10.17 -19.05
CA PHE A 301 13.55 9.53 -18.76
C PHE A 301 14.65 10.58 -18.58
N ILE A 302 15.50 10.46 -17.55
CA ILE A 302 16.71 11.28 -17.46
C ILE A 302 17.67 10.70 -18.50
N PRO A 303 17.89 11.32 -19.67
CA PRO A 303 18.86 10.78 -20.61
C PRO A 303 20.25 10.87 -19.97
N TYR A 304 21.09 9.87 -20.21
CA TYR A 304 22.47 9.82 -19.71
C TYR A 304 23.26 11.11 -20.01
N SER A 305 22.94 11.78 -21.14
CA SER A 305 23.51 13.08 -21.50
C SER A 305 23.14 14.21 -20.53
N LEU A 306 21.92 14.22 -19.97
CA LEU A 306 21.50 15.20 -18.96
C LEU A 306 22.15 14.93 -17.60
N TYR A 307 22.34 13.66 -17.21
CA TYR A 307 23.01 13.31 -15.96
C TYR A 307 24.49 13.76 -15.99
N LYS A 308 25.18 13.49 -17.10
CA LYS A 308 26.57 13.95 -17.33
C LYS A 308 26.65 15.48 -17.51
N MET A 309 25.64 16.11 -18.11
CA MET A 309 25.54 17.59 -18.16
C MET A 309 25.30 18.21 -16.79
N HIS A 310 24.52 17.57 -15.91
CA HIS A 310 24.28 18.10 -14.56
C HIS A 310 25.53 18.04 -13.69
N GLU A 311 26.36 17.01 -13.87
CA GLU A 311 27.67 16.88 -13.22
C GLU A 311 28.67 17.92 -13.77
N MET A 312 28.68 18.16 -15.09
CA MET A 312 29.48 19.25 -15.70
C MET A 312 28.96 20.66 -15.35
N CYS A 313 27.65 20.83 -15.16
CA CYS A 313 27.04 22.09 -14.72
C CYS A 313 27.35 22.41 -13.24
N ASN A 314 27.48 21.39 -12.38
CA ASN A 314 27.87 21.61 -10.98
C ASN A 314 29.37 21.92 -10.82
N LEU A 315 30.22 21.44 -11.73
CA LEU A 315 31.64 21.83 -11.81
C LEU A 315 31.86 23.26 -12.33
N THR A 316 30.83 23.92 -12.87
CA THR A 316 30.92 25.26 -13.49
C THR A 316 30.26 26.36 -12.65
N ARG A 317 30.01 26.12 -11.36
CA ARG A 317 29.60 27.16 -10.39
C ARG A 317 30.77 28.04 -9.92
N THR A 318 31.86 28.10 -10.68
CA THR A 318 32.88 29.14 -10.58
C THR A 318 32.45 30.33 -11.46
N PRO A 319 32.38 31.55 -10.92
CA PRO A 319 31.93 32.72 -11.68
C PRO A 319 32.99 33.09 -12.72
N GLY A 320 32.66 32.95 -14.02
CA GLY A 320 33.55 33.45 -15.08
C GLY A 320 33.40 32.93 -16.51
N THR A 321 32.44 32.09 -16.88
CA THR A 321 32.47 31.45 -18.21
C THR A 321 31.20 31.60 -19.05
N ASN A 322 30.98 32.81 -19.58
CA ASN A 322 30.04 33.02 -20.70
C ASN A 322 30.47 32.24 -21.97
N LEU A 323 31.78 31.97 -22.13
CA LEU A 323 32.35 31.22 -23.25
C LEU A 323 31.85 29.76 -23.35
N TRP A 324 31.58 29.12 -22.20
CA TRP A 324 31.15 27.72 -22.16
C TRP A 324 29.68 27.54 -22.56
N ARG A 325 28.85 28.56 -22.33
CA ARG A 325 27.45 28.55 -22.75
C ARG A 325 27.32 28.61 -24.28
N GLU A 326 28.22 29.33 -24.95
CA GLU A 326 28.31 29.35 -26.42
C GLU A 326 28.87 28.04 -26.97
N TYR A 327 29.91 27.47 -26.35
CA TYR A 327 30.46 26.16 -26.76
C TYR A 327 29.42 25.03 -26.70
N LEU A 328 28.58 25.00 -25.65
CA LEU A 328 27.51 24.00 -25.53
C LEU A 328 26.39 24.24 -26.56
N LYS A 329 26.08 25.50 -26.89
CA LYS A 329 25.09 25.86 -27.91
C LYS A 329 25.55 25.46 -29.31
N GLU A 330 26.83 25.67 -29.61
CA GLU A 330 27.45 25.35 -30.90
C GLU A 330 27.64 23.84 -31.10
N LYS A 331 28.09 23.11 -30.06
CA LYS A 331 28.44 21.70 -30.18
C LYS A 331 27.26 20.73 -30.02
N TYR A 332 26.24 21.11 -29.25
CA TYR A 332 25.11 20.22 -28.94
C TYR A 332 23.75 20.75 -29.39
N GLY A 333 23.68 21.92 -30.03
CA GLY A 333 22.43 22.46 -30.56
C GLY A 333 21.36 22.73 -29.49
N CYS A 334 21.76 22.94 -28.23
CA CYS A 334 20.82 23.24 -27.15
C CYS A 334 20.23 24.64 -27.33
N VAL A 335 19.07 24.71 -27.98
CA VAL A 335 18.23 25.91 -28.02
C VAL A 335 17.46 25.97 -26.71
N PHE A 336 17.82 26.90 -25.82
CA PHE A 336 16.99 27.27 -24.68
C PHE A 336 15.81 28.10 -25.19
N GLU A 337 14.82 27.43 -25.78
CA GLU A 337 13.57 28.07 -26.15
C GLU A 337 12.84 28.45 -24.87
N LYS A 338 12.76 29.77 -24.63
CA LYS A 338 11.85 30.35 -23.64
C LYS A 338 10.44 29.92 -24.05
N LYS A 339 9.84 28.96 -23.34
CA LYS A 339 8.41 28.66 -23.51
C LYS A 339 7.67 30.00 -23.37
N PRO A 340 6.93 30.45 -24.40
CA PRO A 340 6.14 31.66 -24.28
C PRO A 340 5.18 31.46 -23.10
N ALA A 341 5.08 32.48 -22.25
CA ALA A 341 4.10 32.50 -21.18
C ALA A 341 2.72 32.32 -21.83
N GLN A 342 2.17 31.11 -21.74
CA GLN A 342 0.77 30.88 -22.07
C GLN A 342 -0.02 31.67 -21.04
N SER A 343 -0.59 32.79 -21.50
CA SER A 343 -1.68 33.47 -20.81
C SER A 343 -2.84 32.49 -20.74
N VAL A 344 -2.89 31.71 -19.66
CA VAL A 344 -4.06 30.92 -19.31
C VAL A 344 -5.12 31.92 -18.91
N ASN A 345 -5.93 32.34 -19.88
CA ASN A 345 -7.18 33.03 -19.58
C ASN A 345 -8.00 32.07 -18.70
N PRO A 346 -8.38 32.46 -17.47
CA PRO A 346 -9.31 31.67 -16.68
C PRO A 346 -10.65 31.70 -17.43
N VAL A 347 -10.91 30.65 -18.20
CA VAL A 347 -12.25 30.33 -18.67
C VAL A 347 -13.05 30.04 -17.39
N TYR A 348 -13.80 31.04 -16.93
CA TYR A 348 -14.80 30.86 -15.88
C TYR A 348 -15.93 30.02 -16.48
N ASP A 349 -15.72 28.71 -16.51
CA ASP A 349 -16.75 27.76 -16.91
C ASP A 349 -17.94 27.86 -15.95
N VAL A 350 -19.11 27.92 -16.57
CA VAL A 350 -20.45 27.93 -15.98
C VAL A 350 -20.51 26.96 -14.79
N VAL A 351 -20.80 27.49 -13.59
CA VAL A 351 -20.98 26.71 -12.36
C VAL A 351 -22.04 25.63 -12.62
N PRO A 352 -21.68 24.33 -12.68
CA PRO A 352 -22.62 23.29 -13.07
C PRO A 352 -23.67 23.13 -11.97
N SER A 353 -24.93 22.88 -12.35
CA SER A 353 -26.09 22.60 -11.50
C SER A 353 -26.01 21.31 -10.66
N LYS A 354 -24.82 20.73 -10.52
CA LYS A 354 -24.56 19.41 -9.94
C LYS A 354 -24.18 19.34 -8.43
N PRO A 355 -23.71 20.39 -7.73
CA PRO A 355 -23.26 20.25 -6.33
C PRO A 355 -24.43 19.91 -5.40
N VAL A 356 -25.64 20.41 -5.68
CA VAL A 356 -26.85 20.12 -4.90
C VAL A 356 -27.17 18.62 -4.91
N THR A 357 -27.09 17.97 -6.07
CA THR A 357 -27.36 16.52 -6.21
C THR A 357 -26.31 15.71 -5.45
N ILE A 358 -25.03 16.06 -5.58
CA ILE A 358 -23.93 15.36 -4.89
C ILE A 358 -24.06 15.52 -3.36
N ALA A 359 -24.32 16.74 -2.88
CA ALA A 359 -24.56 16.99 -1.46
C ALA A 359 -25.76 16.20 -0.92
N ALA A 360 -26.86 16.14 -1.67
CA ALA A 360 -28.06 15.39 -1.31
C ALA A 360 -27.79 13.88 -1.25
N ILE A 361 -26.97 13.34 -2.17
CA ILE A 361 -26.55 11.93 -2.14
C ILE A 361 -25.67 11.65 -0.91
N ILE A 362 -24.68 12.49 -0.62
CA ILE A 362 -23.83 12.36 0.58
C ILE A 362 -24.72 12.37 1.83
N LEU A 363 -25.62 13.36 1.94
CA LEU A 363 -26.56 13.49 3.05
C LEU A 363 -27.41 12.23 3.22
N GLY A 364 -28.07 11.79 2.14
CA GLY A 364 -28.99 10.66 2.16
C GLY A 364 -28.30 9.35 2.55
N LEU A 365 -27.14 9.05 1.95
CA LEU A 365 -26.38 7.83 2.26
C LEU A 365 -25.84 7.86 3.69
N SER A 366 -25.30 8.99 4.14
CA SER A 366 -24.74 9.09 5.49
C SER A 366 -25.83 9.04 6.56
N LEU A 367 -27.01 9.66 6.36
CA LEU A 367 -28.16 9.50 7.26
C LEU A 367 -28.65 8.04 7.31
N CYS A 368 -28.74 7.38 6.16
CA CYS A 368 -29.08 5.95 6.10
C CYS A 368 -28.05 5.11 6.89
N ALA A 369 -26.76 5.37 6.70
CA ALA A 369 -25.69 4.68 7.40
C ALA A 369 -25.78 4.88 8.93
N ILE A 370 -26.05 6.10 9.40
CA ILE A 370 -26.25 6.40 10.83
C ILE A 370 -27.42 5.58 11.38
N ILE A 371 -28.59 5.64 10.73
CA ILE A 371 -29.81 4.96 11.19
C ILE A 371 -29.59 3.45 11.25
N LEU A 372 -29.09 2.85 10.16
CA LEU A 372 -28.91 1.41 10.06
C LEU A 372 -27.86 0.89 11.05
N ASN A 373 -26.73 1.58 11.21
CA ASN A 373 -25.71 1.17 12.17
C ASN A 373 -26.15 1.42 13.62
N ALA A 374 -26.96 2.45 13.90
CA ALA A 374 -27.54 2.68 15.23
C ALA A 374 -28.57 1.58 15.58
N LEU A 375 -29.41 1.18 14.63
CA LEU A 375 -30.31 0.05 14.78
C LEU A 375 -29.53 -1.24 15.01
N LEU A 376 -28.49 -1.50 14.23
CA LEU A 376 -27.61 -2.65 14.42
C LEU A 376 -26.98 -2.66 15.82
N LEU A 377 -26.46 -1.50 16.28
CA LEU A 377 -25.90 -1.35 17.61
C LEU A 377 -26.92 -1.64 18.72
N HIS A 378 -28.15 -1.15 18.56
CA HIS A 378 -29.27 -1.43 19.46
C HIS A 378 -29.55 -2.95 19.52
N PHE A 379 -29.62 -3.62 18.37
CA PHE A 379 -29.87 -5.05 18.29
C PHE A 379 -28.73 -5.90 18.85
N ILE A 380 -27.46 -5.52 18.64
CA ILE A 380 -26.31 -6.23 19.23
C ILE A 380 -26.30 -6.06 20.75
N ARG A 381 -26.68 -4.88 21.28
CA ARG A 381 -26.82 -4.66 22.73
C ARG A 381 -27.92 -5.52 23.34
N LYS A 382 -29.06 -5.64 22.65
CA LYS A 382 -30.24 -6.38 23.13
C LYS A 382 -30.05 -7.89 23.05
N ASN A 383 -29.35 -8.39 22.02
CA ASN A 383 -29.23 -9.82 21.75
C ASN A 383 -27.84 -10.35 22.13
N ARG A 384 -27.79 -11.37 23.01
CA ARG A 384 -26.54 -12.06 23.38
C ARG A 384 -26.02 -13.04 22.32
N ILE A 385 -26.62 -13.04 21.12
CA ILE A 385 -26.38 -14.02 20.05
C ILE A 385 -24.95 -13.90 19.48
N PHE A 386 -24.40 -12.68 19.41
CA PHE A 386 -23.14 -12.43 18.71
C PHE A 386 -21.87 -12.79 19.47
N GLY A 387 -21.97 -13.54 20.57
CA GLY A 387 -20.83 -13.81 21.46
C GLY A 387 -20.23 -12.51 22.04
N LYS A 388 -19.36 -12.65 23.04
CA LYS A 388 -18.77 -11.46 23.68
C LYS A 388 -17.75 -10.77 22.79
N SER A 389 -16.92 -11.54 22.08
CA SER A 389 -15.81 -11.03 21.27
C SER A 389 -16.29 -10.44 19.94
N TYR A 390 -16.91 -11.27 19.09
CA TYR A 390 -17.42 -10.85 17.79
C TYR A 390 -18.44 -9.70 17.91
N GLY A 391 -19.40 -9.81 18.84
CA GLY A 391 -20.34 -8.73 19.14
C GLY A 391 -19.66 -7.45 19.60
N THR A 392 -18.52 -7.50 20.28
CA THR A 392 -17.77 -6.28 20.66
C THR A 392 -17.09 -5.63 19.46
N LEU A 393 -16.44 -6.42 18.59
CA LEU A 393 -15.82 -5.91 17.36
C LEU A 393 -16.86 -5.27 16.43
N LEU A 394 -18.01 -5.93 16.26
CA LEU A 394 -19.11 -5.42 15.43
C LEU A 394 -19.71 -4.12 15.98
N ARG A 395 -19.84 -4.00 17.31
CA ARG A 395 -20.26 -2.75 17.96
C ARG A 395 -19.26 -1.62 17.71
N MET A 396 -17.97 -1.89 17.87
CA MET A 396 -16.93 -0.87 17.62
C MET A 396 -16.96 -0.40 16.17
N ARG A 397 -17.05 -1.32 15.22
CA ARG A 397 -17.14 -0.98 13.79
C ARG A 397 -18.34 -0.08 13.52
N SER A 398 -19.51 -0.48 14.01
CA SER A 398 -20.75 0.29 13.83
C SER A 398 -20.65 1.70 14.43
N ILE A 399 -20.01 1.86 15.60
CA ILE A 399 -19.80 3.18 16.22
C ILE A 399 -18.90 4.06 15.36
N VAL A 400 -17.78 3.51 14.88
CA VAL A 400 -16.83 4.23 14.03
C VAL A 400 -17.49 4.66 12.71
N GLU A 401 -18.29 3.79 12.10
CA GLU A 401 -19.03 4.09 10.86
C GLU A 401 -20.13 5.16 11.08
N ILE A 402 -20.80 5.16 12.25
CA ILE A 402 -21.74 6.23 12.64
C ILE A 402 -21.00 7.56 12.77
N LEU A 403 -19.85 7.59 13.45
CA LEU A 403 -19.06 8.82 13.63
C LEU A 403 -18.54 9.37 12.29
N ALA A 404 -18.02 8.50 11.42
CA ALA A 404 -17.61 8.89 10.07
C ALA A 404 -18.79 9.47 9.27
N SER A 405 -19.95 8.82 9.34
CA SER A 405 -21.17 9.27 8.66
C SER A 405 -21.69 10.60 9.23
N PHE A 406 -21.53 10.85 10.53
CA PHE A 406 -21.89 12.13 11.15
C PHE A 406 -21.06 13.29 10.61
N ILE A 407 -19.75 13.09 10.40
CA ILE A 407 -18.88 14.08 9.74
C ILE A 407 -19.32 14.28 8.29
N ALA A 408 -19.63 13.21 7.56
CA ALA A 408 -20.09 13.33 6.18
C ALA A 408 -21.41 14.12 6.05
N VAL A 409 -22.37 13.92 6.98
CA VAL A 409 -23.61 14.71 7.05
C VAL A 409 -23.32 16.17 7.45
N GLY A 410 -22.63 16.38 8.57
CA GLY A 410 -22.49 17.70 9.17
C GLY A 410 -21.46 18.60 8.50
N PHE A 411 -20.48 18.01 7.82
CA PHE A 411 -19.36 18.72 7.22
C PHE A 411 -19.25 18.53 5.70
N PHE A 412 -19.14 17.30 5.17
CA PHE A 412 -18.94 17.14 3.72
C PHE A 412 -20.16 17.56 2.90
N SER A 413 -21.36 17.12 3.30
CA SER A 413 -22.59 17.47 2.59
C SER A 413 -22.90 18.97 2.68
N THR A 414 -22.75 19.57 3.86
CA THR A 414 -22.97 21.01 4.07
C THR A 414 -21.96 21.86 3.31
N LEU A 415 -20.68 21.48 3.32
CA LEU A 415 -19.63 22.16 2.55
C LEU A 415 -19.89 22.12 1.04
N VAL A 416 -20.38 21.00 0.51
CA VAL A 416 -20.74 20.90 -0.92
C VAL A 416 -22.03 21.67 -1.24
N TYR A 417 -23.03 21.65 -0.35
CA TYR A 417 -24.32 22.30 -0.59
C TYR A 417 -24.26 23.82 -0.46
N LEU A 418 -23.64 24.32 0.61
CA LEU A 418 -23.61 25.74 0.96
C LEU A 418 -22.43 26.49 0.33
N ASP A 419 -21.43 25.76 -0.19
CA ASP A 419 -20.24 26.31 -0.86
C ASP A 419 -19.49 27.40 -0.06
N TYR A 420 -19.55 27.34 1.28
CA TYR A 420 -18.91 28.33 2.14
C TYR A 420 -17.41 28.06 2.31
N ASP A 421 -16.64 29.13 2.53
CA ASP A 421 -15.21 29.03 2.78
C ASP A 421 -14.94 28.61 4.23
N ILE A 422 -14.15 27.55 4.37
CA ILE A 422 -13.82 26.96 5.67
C ILE A 422 -12.35 27.23 5.97
N PRO A 423 -12.01 27.68 7.19
CA PRO A 423 -10.63 27.79 7.62
C PRO A 423 -9.88 26.47 7.38
N ILE A 424 -8.67 26.56 6.83
CA ILE A 424 -7.85 25.38 6.45
C ILE A 424 -7.70 24.40 7.63
N TRP A 425 -7.46 24.92 8.84
CA TRP A 425 -7.29 24.11 10.04
C TRP A 425 -8.54 23.29 10.39
N ALA A 426 -9.75 23.84 10.19
CA ALA A 426 -11.01 23.18 10.50
C ALA A 426 -11.31 22.08 9.48
N ASN A 427 -11.15 22.37 8.19
CA ASN A 427 -11.30 21.37 7.14
C ASN A 427 -10.28 20.23 7.31
N SER A 428 -9.03 20.59 7.60
CA SER A 428 -7.97 19.59 7.79
C SER A 428 -8.25 18.68 8.99
N THR A 429 -8.70 19.26 10.11
CA THR A 429 -8.99 18.51 11.34
C THR A 429 -10.16 17.56 11.15
N LEU A 430 -11.29 18.03 10.59
CA LEU A 430 -12.48 17.22 10.36
C LEU A 430 -12.22 16.12 9.33
N THR A 431 -11.49 16.42 8.26
CA THR A 431 -11.11 15.44 7.24
C THR A 431 -10.16 14.39 7.81
N SER A 432 -9.17 14.80 8.59
CA SER A 432 -8.23 13.85 9.22
C SER A 432 -8.93 12.97 10.25
N PHE A 433 -9.88 13.51 11.01
CA PHE A 433 -10.71 12.73 11.93
C PHE A 433 -11.63 11.74 11.19
N TYR A 434 -12.20 12.14 10.05
CA TYR A 434 -12.93 11.22 9.17
C TYR A 434 -12.02 10.10 8.65
N THR A 435 -10.82 10.44 8.19
CA THR A 435 -9.82 9.48 7.72
C THR A 435 -9.38 8.52 8.82
N PHE A 436 -9.27 9.00 10.07
CA PHE A 436 -9.04 8.15 11.25
C PHE A 436 -10.17 7.14 11.45
N MET A 437 -11.43 7.58 11.37
CA MET A 437 -12.57 6.66 11.46
C MET A 437 -12.56 5.64 10.32
N LEU A 438 -12.21 6.07 9.11
CA LEU A 438 -12.12 5.19 7.95
C LEU A 438 -11.02 4.11 8.14
N SER A 439 -9.82 4.49 8.61
CA SER A 439 -8.74 3.55 8.96
C SER A 439 -9.19 2.53 10.01
N ASN A 440 -9.88 2.98 11.07
CA ASN A 440 -10.45 2.10 12.09
C ASN A 440 -11.46 1.12 11.49
N ALA A 441 -12.32 1.57 10.58
CA ALA A 441 -13.31 0.72 9.94
C ALA A 441 -12.64 -0.41 9.13
N TYR A 442 -11.65 -0.09 8.29
CA TYR A 442 -10.89 -1.09 7.52
C TYR A 442 -10.19 -2.12 8.42
N PHE A 443 -9.54 -1.67 9.49
CA PHE A 443 -8.85 -2.56 10.41
C PHE A 443 -9.83 -3.44 11.21
N LEU A 444 -10.99 -2.89 11.59
CA LEU A 444 -12.06 -3.66 12.23
C LEU A 444 -12.66 -4.71 11.29
N HIS A 445 -12.81 -4.43 9.98
CA HIS A 445 -13.21 -5.45 9.00
C HIS A 445 -12.20 -6.59 8.94
N PHE A 446 -10.90 -6.28 8.87
CA PHE A 446 -9.84 -7.29 8.94
C PHE A 446 -9.94 -8.15 10.21
N LEU A 447 -10.07 -7.53 11.39
CA LEU A 447 -10.18 -8.27 12.65
C LEU A 447 -11.47 -9.09 12.78
N ILE A 448 -12.58 -8.61 12.23
CA ILE A 448 -13.86 -9.35 12.20
C ILE A 448 -13.72 -10.60 11.33
N SER A 449 -13.04 -10.51 10.18
CA SER A 449 -12.75 -11.65 9.31
C SER A 449 -11.75 -12.61 9.95
N PHE A 450 -10.72 -12.10 10.60
CA PHE A 450 -9.76 -12.89 11.37
C PHE A 450 -10.41 -13.64 12.53
N ASN A 451 -11.28 -12.98 13.30
CA ASN A 451 -12.02 -13.60 14.39
C ASN A 451 -12.90 -14.75 13.88
N ARG A 452 -13.59 -14.57 12.75
CA ARG A 452 -14.41 -15.62 12.12
C ARG A 452 -13.57 -16.79 11.61
N LEU A 453 -12.43 -16.50 11.00
CA LEU A 453 -11.48 -17.53 10.59
C LEU A 453 -11.08 -18.40 11.78
N PHE A 454 -10.71 -17.79 12.91
CA PHE A 454 -10.36 -18.51 14.14
C PHE A 454 -11.52 -19.32 14.71
N CYS A 455 -12.73 -18.77 14.73
CA CYS A 455 -13.92 -19.48 15.18
C CYS A 455 -14.16 -20.78 14.40
N ILE A 456 -13.89 -20.77 13.09
CA ILE A 456 -14.15 -21.93 12.21
C ILE A 456 -12.96 -22.91 12.16
N TYR A 457 -11.73 -22.41 12.19
CA TYR A 457 -10.52 -23.25 12.09
C TYR A 457 -10.05 -23.80 13.44
N PHE A 458 -10.25 -23.05 14.53
CA PHE A 458 -9.72 -23.38 15.85
C PHE A 458 -10.79 -23.23 16.94
N PRO A 459 -11.96 -23.90 16.84
CA PRO A 459 -13.05 -23.73 17.78
C PRO A 459 -12.64 -24.00 19.24
N GLY A 460 -11.85 -25.05 19.50
CA GLY A 460 -11.40 -25.39 20.86
C GLY A 460 -10.41 -24.41 21.50
N ARG A 461 -9.78 -23.51 20.71
CA ARG A 461 -8.90 -22.45 21.22
C ARG A 461 -9.53 -21.07 21.08
N TYR A 462 -10.73 -20.97 20.51
CA TYR A 462 -11.37 -19.69 20.28
C TYR A 462 -11.67 -19.00 21.61
N ASP A 463 -12.20 -19.75 22.58
CA ASP A 463 -12.54 -19.23 23.91
C ASP A 463 -11.29 -18.78 24.66
N GLU A 464 -10.20 -19.56 24.59
CA GLU A 464 -8.91 -19.18 25.15
C GLU A 464 -8.42 -17.84 24.56
N ILE A 465 -8.50 -17.66 23.24
CA ILE A 465 -7.93 -16.50 22.54
C ILE A 465 -8.82 -15.26 22.66
N PHE A 466 -10.13 -15.41 22.46
CA PHE A 466 -11.04 -14.30 22.20
C PHE A 466 -12.10 -14.04 23.28
N GLU A 467 -12.40 -14.97 24.19
CA GLU A 467 -13.43 -14.74 25.23
C GLU A 467 -12.93 -13.97 26.45
N ILE A 468 -11.61 -13.96 26.68
CA ILE A 468 -11.05 -13.33 27.88
C ILE A 468 -11.12 -11.81 27.77
N GLY A 469 -11.78 -11.17 28.75
CA GLY A 469 -12.11 -9.74 28.70
C GLY A 469 -10.92 -8.79 28.53
N TRP A 470 -9.77 -9.09 29.14
CA TRP A 470 -8.56 -8.26 28.99
C TRP A 470 -7.97 -8.33 27.58
N ARG A 471 -8.07 -9.48 26.89
CA ARG A 471 -7.59 -9.63 25.50
C ARG A 471 -8.42 -8.78 24.54
N ILE A 472 -9.73 -8.74 24.74
CA ILE A 472 -10.60 -7.83 23.99
C ILE A 472 -10.17 -6.37 24.21
N ARG A 473 -9.87 -5.97 25.46
CA ARG A 473 -9.37 -4.60 25.74
C ARG A 473 -8.06 -4.30 24.99
N ILE A 474 -7.11 -5.24 24.98
CA ILE A 474 -5.87 -5.10 24.21
C ILE A 474 -6.17 -4.95 22.72
N ILE A 475 -7.07 -5.77 22.16
CA ILE A 475 -7.48 -5.64 20.75
C ILE A 475 -8.04 -4.24 20.48
N LYS A 476 -8.85 -3.66 21.39
CA LYS A 476 -9.36 -2.28 21.21
C LYS A 476 -8.23 -1.26 21.18
N VAL A 477 -7.30 -1.35 22.11
CA VAL A 477 -6.14 -0.44 22.20
C VAL A 477 -5.29 -0.58 20.94
N LEU A 478 -5.06 -1.81 20.47
CA LEU A 478 -4.29 -2.09 19.26
C LEU A 478 -4.96 -1.52 18.00
N VAL A 479 -6.29 -1.67 17.87
CA VAL A 479 -7.07 -1.08 16.78
C VAL A 479 -6.92 0.44 16.76
N LEU A 480 -7.11 1.08 17.91
CA LEU A 480 -7.00 2.53 18.03
C LEU A 480 -5.58 3.02 17.71
N PHE A 481 -4.57 2.34 18.25
CA PHE A 481 -3.16 2.67 18.04
C PHE A 481 -2.75 2.52 16.57
N LEU A 482 -3.04 1.38 15.94
CA LEU A 482 -2.69 1.15 14.53
C LEU A 482 -3.43 2.12 13.60
N SER A 483 -4.70 2.43 13.90
CA SER A 483 -5.45 3.39 13.10
C SER A 483 -4.92 4.81 13.27
N ALA A 484 -4.50 5.19 14.48
CA ALA A 484 -3.87 6.47 14.75
C ALA A 484 -2.54 6.59 14.00
N LEU A 485 -1.73 5.52 14.00
CA LEU A 485 -0.48 5.46 13.26
C LEU A 485 -0.68 5.63 11.75
N ILE A 486 -1.69 4.98 11.17
CA ILE A 486 -2.02 5.12 9.74
C ILE A 486 -2.44 6.56 9.43
N THR A 487 -3.30 7.15 10.27
CA THR A 487 -3.78 8.51 10.04
C THR A 487 -2.74 9.59 10.36
N SER A 488 -1.69 9.27 11.13
CA SER A 488 -0.58 10.18 11.35
C SER A 488 0.42 10.22 10.18
N LEU A 489 0.44 9.22 9.29
CA LEU A 489 1.35 9.14 8.13
C LEU A 489 1.40 10.41 7.24
N PRO A 490 0.28 11.06 6.91
CA PRO A 490 0.32 12.29 6.11
C PRO A 490 1.01 13.44 6.85
N PHE A 491 0.93 13.48 8.18
CA PHE A 491 1.54 14.54 9.00
C PHE A 491 3.05 14.40 9.17
N TYR A 492 3.65 13.27 8.74
CA TYR A 492 5.11 13.09 8.74
C TYR A 492 5.83 13.96 7.70
N THR A 493 5.11 14.63 6.80
CA THR A 493 5.73 15.61 5.91
C THR A 493 5.31 17.00 6.38
N PRO A 494 6.24 17.92 6.69
CA PRO A 494 5.87 19.30 6.99
C PRO A 494 5.07 19.85 5.80
N CYS A 495 3.89 20.39 6.09
CA CYS A 495 2.85 20.82 5.14
C CYS A 495 1.91 19.75 4.54
N SER A 496 2.04 18.45 4.82
CA SER A 496 1.11 17.45 4.27
C SER A 496 -0.04 17.18 5.24
N TYR A 497 -1.27 17.42 4.80
CA TYR A 497 -2.47 17.16 5.57
C TYR A 497 -3.64 16.80 4.64
N PHE A 498 -4.63 16.09 5.17
CA PHE A 498 -5.84 15.79 4.40
C PHE A 498 -6.78 16.98 4.41
N MET A 499 -7.31 17.36 3.25
CA MET A 499 -8.45 18.26 3.13
C MET A 499 -9.51 17.62 2.24
N PHE A 500 -10.76 17.85 2.58
CA PHE A 500 -11.86 17.56 1.68
C PHE A 500 -12.00 18.70 0.67
N SER A 501 -11.94 18.37 -0.62
CA SER A 501 -12.14 19.33 -1.71
C SER A 501 -13.59 19.34 -2.14
N ARG A 502 -14.26 20.48 -2.00
CA ARG A 502 -15.64 20.69 -2.45
C ARG A 502 -15.81 20.64 -3.97
N VAL A 503 -14.73 20.88 -4.72
CA VAL A 503 -14.76 20.88 -6.20
C VAL A 503 -14.57 19.47 -6.76
N ILE A 504 -13.69 18.69 -6.15
CA ILE A 504 -13.35 17.33 -6.62
C ILE A 504 -14.20 16.27 -5.90
N TYR A 505 -14.88 16.65 -4.81
CA TYR A 505 -15.68 15.78 -3.94
C TYR A 505 -14.90 14.59 -3.38
N ASP A 506 -13.63 14.82 -3.08
CA ASP A 506 -12.68 13.79 -2.63
C ASP A 506 -11.75 14.33 -1.55
N ILE A 507 -11.15 13.40 -0.80
CA ILE A 507 -10.11 13.70 0.18
C ILE A 507 -8.79 13.82 -0.56
N LEU A 508 -8.20 15.01 -0.53
CA LEU A 508 -6.93 15.30 -1.18
C LEU A 508 -5.85 15.52 -0.13
N PRO A 509 -4.64 14.99 -0.35
CA PRO A 509 -3.49 15.42 0.39
C PRO A 509 -3.09 16.81 -0.11
N VAL A 510 -3.24 17.83 0.74
CA VAL A 510 -2.73 19.17 0.49
C VAL A 510 -1.33 19.23 1.06
N GLY A 511 -0.38 19.65 0.23
CA GLY A 511 1.04 19.72 0.53
C GLY A 511 1.62 21.08 0.14
N CYS A 512 2.80 21.41 0.65
CA CYS A 512 3.62 22.50 0.09
C CYS A 512 3.94 22.22 -1.41
N GLU A 513 4.32 23.24 -2.19
CA GLU A 513 4.38 23.27 -3.67
C GLU A 513 4.96 22.01 -4.38
N ARG A 514 5.76 21.18 -3.71
CA ARG A 514 6.12 19.84 -4.17
C ARG A 514 4.95 18.85 -4.09
N LYS A 515 4.07 18.92 -5.09
CA LYS A 515 2.92 18.01 -5.30
C LYS A 515 3.24 16.50 -5.27
N GLU A 516 4.50 16.11 -5.44
CA GLU A 516 4.89 14.69 -5.48
C GLU A 516 4.95 14.03 -4.09
N SER A 517 5.42 14.73 -3.06
CA SER A 517 5.61 14.14 -1.74
C SER A 517 4.28 13.85 -1.03
N SER A 518 3.29 14.73 -1.19
CA SER A 518 1.96 14.58 -0.61
C SER A 518 1.14 13.47 -1.29
N LYS A 519 1.37 13.23 -2.58
CA LYS A 519 0.79 12.07 -3.29
C LYS A 519 1.32 10.76 -2.72
N ALA A 520 2.63 10.66 -2.48
CA ALA A 520 3.25 9.44 -1.97
C ALA A 520 2.67 9.01 -0.61
N THR A 521 2.51 9.94 0.34
CA THR A 521 1.95 9.63 1.68
C THR A 521 0.50 9.16 1.60
N ASN A 522 -0.33 9.81 0.79
CA ASN A 522 -1.71 9.36 0.55
C ASN A 522 -1.75 7.96 -0.07
N HIS A 523 -0.86 7.68 -1.03
CA HIS A 523 -0.76 6.35 -1.62
C HIS A 523 -0.40 5.28 -0.59
N VAL A 524 0.52 5.56 0.34
CA VAL A 524 0.84 4.61 1.43
C VAL A 524 -0.40 4.31 2.28
N VAL A 525 -1.15 5.33 2.70
CA VAL A 525 -2.38 5.15 3.48
C VAL A 525 -3.39 4.28 2.72
N VAL A 526 -3.61 4.60 1.46
CA VAL A 526 -4.54 3.88 0.57
C VAL A 526 -4.08 2.44 0.32
N ILE A 527 -2.78 2.18 0.19
CA ILE A 527 -2.20 0.82 0.08
C ILE A 527 -2.44 0.03 1.37
N ILE A 528 -2.25 0.64 2.54
CA ILE A 528 -2.51 -0.04 3.82
C ILE A 528 -3.99 -0.43 3.93
N TRP A 529 -4.91 0.44 3.51
CA TRP A 529 -6.33 0.12 3.47
C TRP A 529 -6.65 -1.02 2.49
N ALA A 530 -6.01 -1.05 1.31
CA ALA A 530 -6.12 -2.16 0.38
C ALA A 530 -5.66 -3.47 1.00
N ILE A 531 -4.48 -3.48 1.63
CA ILE A 531 -3.95 -4.68 2.29
C ILE A 531 -4.95 -5.19 3.33
N CYS A 532 -5.53 -4.30 4.16
CA CYS A 532 -6.53 -4.68 5.15
C CYS A 532 -7.81 -5.25 4.49
N ALA A 533 -8.33 -4.59 3.46
CA ALA A 533 -9.54 -4.99 2.75
C ALA A 533 -9.36 -6.35 2.05
N PHE A 534 -8.32 -6.50 1.23
CA PHE A 534 -8.03 -7.75 0.53
C PHE A 534 -7.69 -8.90 1.48
N SER A 535 -6.96 -8.63 2.57
CA SER A 535 -6.71 -9.65 3.60
C SER A 535 -8.01 -10.09 4.27
N SER A 536 -8.93 -9.16 4.55
CA SER A 536 -10.27 -9.45 5.07
C SER A 536 -11.05 -10.35 4.11
N LEU A 537 -11.08 -10.02 2.81
CA LEU A 537 -11.75 -10.82 1.78
C LEU A 537 -11.14 -12.23 1.65
N LEU A 538 -9.81 -12.34 1.66
CA LEU A 538 -9.10 -13.61 1.59
C LEU A 538 -9.39 -14.50 2.81
N MET A 539 -9.39 -13.92 4.02
CA MET A 539 -9.80 -14.63 5.24
C MET A 539 -11.26 -15.08 5.15
N ASP A 540 -12.12 -14.32 4.48
CA ASP A 540 -13.49 -14.71 4.27
C ASP A 540 -13.63 -15.85 3.25
N ILE A 541 -12.93 -15.78 2.11
CA ILE A 541 -12.93 -16.86 1.11
C ILE A 541 -12.44 -18.17 1.74
N THR A 542 -11.36 -18.11 2.52
CA THR A 542 -10.82 -19.29 3.21
C THR A 542 -11.81 -19.86 4.23
N THR A 543 -12.46 -19.00 5.00
CA THR A 543 -13.51 -19.41 5.96
C THR A 543 -14.72 -20.03 5.25
N LEU A 544 -15.20 -19.42 4.16
CA LEU A 544 -16.30 -19.97 3.35
C LEU A 544 -15.95 -21.33 2.78
N THR A 545 -14.76 -21.45 2.20
CA THR A 545 -14.26 -22.70 1.61
C THR A 545 -14.24 -23.80 2.67
N ARG A 546 -13.79 -23.48 3.89
CA ARG A 546 -13.80 -24.43 5.01
C ARG A 546 -15.23 -24.86 5.40
N ILE A 547 -16.18 -23.93 5.46
CA ILE A 547 -17.60 -24.19 5.79
C ILE A 547 -18.25 -25.07 4.71
N VAL A 548 -18.11 -24.70 3.43
CA VAL A 548 -18.64 -25.48 2.30
C VAL A 548 -18.04 -26.88 2.31
N TYR A 549 -16.72 -26.97 2.48
CA TYR A 549 -16.04 -28.25 2.53
C TYR A 549 -16.47 -29.09 3.75
N GLN A 550 -16.71 -28.49 4.93
CA GLN A 550 -17.27 -29.21 6.09
C GLN A 550 -18.67 -29.74 5.81
N HIS A 551 -19.49 -28.96 5.10
CA HIS A 551 -20.84 -29.37 4.74
C HIS A 551 -20.84 -30.56 3.78
N VAL A 552 -20.09 -30.46 2.68
CA VAL A 552 -19.98 -31.52 1.67
C VAL A 552 -19.36 -32.80 2.26
N ALA A 553 -18.40 -32.66 3.18
CA ALA A 553 -17.79 -33.82 3.85
C ALA A 553 -18.77 -34.51 4.81
N LYS A 554 -19.49 -33.73 5.64
CA LYS A 554 -20.47 -34.27 6.61
C LYS A 554 -21.74 -34.80 5.94
N SER A 555 -22.18 -34.21 4.82
CA SER A 555 -23.36 -34.69 4.09
C SER A 555 -23.18 -36.09 3.51
N ARG A 556 -21.93 -36.55 3.31
CA ARG A 556 -21.62 -37.91 2.83
C ARG A 556 -21.56 -38.96 3.93
N THR A 557 -21.35 -38.57 5.19
CA THR A 557 -21.05 -39.51 6.30
C THR A 557 -22.19 -39.66 7.30
N SER A 558 -23.32 -38.96 7.13
CA SER A 558 -24.38 -38.98 8.14
C SER A 558 -25.78 -38.90 7.52
N ALA A 559 -26.41 -40.05 7.27
CA ALA A 559 -27.87 -40.13 7.05
C ALA A 559 -28.68 -39.62 8.27
N LEU A 560 -28.03 -39.42 9.42
CA LEU A 560 -28.68 -39.11 10.69
C LEU A 560 -28.70 -37.62 11.10
N PHE A 561 -28.00 -36.70 10.42
CA PHE A 561 -27.92 -35.30 10.89
C PHE A 561 -28.94 -34.36 10.22
N ARG A 562 -30.13 -34.40 10.82
CA ARG A 562 -31.39 -33.69 10.51
C ARG A 562 -31.41 -32.20 10.91
N SER A 563 -30.45 -31.38 10.47
CA SER A 563 -30.67 -29.92 10.55
C SER A 563 -30.05 -29.13 9.40
N ARG A 564 -30.66 -29.29 8.21
CA ARG A 564 -30.50 -28.38 7.07
C ARG A 564 -30.69 -26.90 7.47
N SER A 565 -31.50 -26.66 8.51
CA SER A 565 -31.73 -25.36 9.14
C SER A 565 -30.45 -24.74 9.68
N SER A 566 -29.67 -25.44 10.52
CA SER A 566 -28.45 -24.89 11.16
C SER A 566 -27.38 -24.51 10.13
N TRP A 567 -27.15 -25.35 9.11
CA TRP A 567 -26.21 -25.05 8.04
C TRP A 567 -26.61 -23.79 7.26
N SER A 568 -27.88 -23.68 6.87
CA SER A 568 -28.36 -22.51 6.11
C SER A 568 -28.21 -21.21 6.90
N LYS A 569 -28.32 -21.25 8.23
CA LYS A 569 -28.08 -20.09 9.10
C LYS A 569 -26.62 -19.66 9.06
N ASN A 570 -25.69 -20.60 9.25
CA ASN A 570 -24.26 -20.31 9.28
C ASN A 570 -23.74 -19.79 7.93
N VAL A 571 -24.20 -20.38 6.82
CA VAL A 571 -23.82 -19.92 5.48
C VAL A 571 -24.36 -18.53 5.18
N ARG A 572 -25.62 -18.22 5.54
CA ARG A 572 -26.18 -16.88 5.31
C ARG A 572 -25.44 -15.81 6.11
N PHE A 573 -25.17 -16.08 7.38
CA PHE A 573 -24.40 -15.19 8.24
C PHE A 573 -23.00 -14.92 7.66
N PHE A 574 -22.38 -15.96 7.12
CA PHE A 574 -21.07 -15.86 6.50
C PHE A 574 -21.11 -15.07 5.18
N LEU A 575 -22.02 -15.46 4.27
CA LEU A 575 -22.18 -14.87 2.94
C LEU A 575 -22.43 -13.37 3.01
N GLN A 576 -23.20 -12.92 4.01
CA GLN A 576 -23.43 -11.51 4.28
C GLN A 576 -22.12 -10.71 4.36
N THR A 577 -21.16 -11.21 5.13
CA THR A 577 -19.96 -10.43 5.44
C THR A 577 -18.94 -10.57 4.32
N PHE A 578 -18.95 -11.71 3.62
CA PHE A 578 -18.22 -11.89 2.38
C PHE A 578 -18.66 -10.90 1.29
N ILE A 579 -19.97 -10.74 1.06
CA ILE A 579 -20.51 -9.77 0.08
C ILE A 579 -20.10 -8.35 0.45
N VAL A 580 -20.20 -8.01 1.74
CA VAL A 580 -19.75 -6.72 2.26
C VAL A 580 -18.26 -6.48 1.95
N ASN A 581 -17.39 -7.43 2.29
CA ASN A 581 -15.95 -7.31 2.03
C ASN A 581 -15.64 -7.24 0.53
N LEU A 582 -16.40 -7.94 -0.31
CA LEU A 582 -16.28 -7.87 -1.76
C LEU A 582 -16.60 -6.45 -2.28
N ILE A 583 -17.68 -5.82 -1.79
CA ILE A 583 -18.04 -4.44 -2.15
C ILE A 583 -16.96 -3.45 -1.72
N ILE A 584 -16.40 -3.64 -0.51
CA ILE A 584 -15.30 -2.81 -0.01
C ILE A 584 -14.05 -2.97 -0.88
N CYS A 585 -13.65 -4.20 -1.20
CA CYS A 585 -12.50 -4.47 -2.08
C CYS A 585 -12.68 -3.88 -3.47
N ALA A 586 -13.87 -4.02 -4.06
CA ALA A 586 -14.18 -3.41 -5.35
C ALA A 586 -13.96 -1.90 -5.32
N GLY A 587 -14.15 -1.26 -4.18
CA GLY A 587 -13.97 0.18 -4.04
C GLY A 587 -12.57 0.62 -3.84
N VAL A 588 -11.81 -0.15 -3.08
CA VAL A 588 -10.38 0.10 -3.02
C VAL A 588 -9.75 -0.09 -4.40
N VAL A 589 -10.18 -1.08 -5.19
CA VAL A 589 -9.73 -1.24 -6.59
C VAL A 589 -10.14 -0.06 -7.45
N ALA A 590 -11.40 0.37 -7.39
CA ALA A 590 -11.87 1.50 -8.18
C ALA A 590 -11.09 2.78 -7.85
N VAL A 591 -10.86 3.06 -6.57
CA VAL A 591 -10.09 4.22 -6.13
C VAL A 591 -8.61 4.11 -6.49
N GLN A 592 -7.99 2.94 -6.42
CA GLN A 592 -6.56 2.80 -6.69
C GLN A 592 -6.21 2.69 -8.17
N VAL A 593 -6.94 1.85 -8.90
CA VAL A 593 -6.60 1.47 -10.27
C VAL A 593 -7.24 2.43 -11.28
N LEU A 594 -8.44 2.93 -10.98
CA LEU A 594 -9.19 3.76 -11.91
C LEU A 594 -9.12 5.26 -11.59
N SER A 595 -8.51 5.68 -10.47
CA SER A 595 -8.43 7.11 -10.10
C SER A 595 -7.77 7.98 -11.17
N ASP A 596 -6.72 7.46 -11.81
CA ASP A 596 -6.01 8.18 -12.88
C ASP A 596 -6.73 8.08 -14.25
N ARG A 597 -7.78 7.26 -14.34
CA ARG A 597 -8.58 7.05 -15.56
C ARG A 597 -9.91 7.80 -15.54
N PHE A 598 -10.26 8.46 -14.45
CA PHE A 598 -11.50 9.24 -14.38
C PHE A 598 -11.33 10.58 -15.10
N GLU A 599 -11.97 10.71 -16.26
CA GLU A 599 -11.98 11.94 -17.05
C GLU A 599 -12.80 13.07 -16.38
N SER A 600 -13.73 12.73 -15.47
CA SER A 600 -14.61 13.70 -14.81
C SER A 600 -14.50 13.64 -13.28
N HIS A 601 -14.65 14.79 -12.63
CA HIS A 601 -14.75 14.86 -11.17
C HIS A 601 -15.96 14.10 -10.63
N ASP A 602 -17.06 14.08 -11.39
CA ASP A 602 -18.28 13.35 -11.04
C ASP A 602 -18.03 11.84 -10.95
N THR A 603 -17.35 11.25 -11.94
CA THR A 603 -17.03 9.81 -11.91
C THR A 603 -16.11 9.48 -10.74
N ARG A 604 -15.14 10.34 -10.44
CA ARG A 604 -14.28 10.18 -9.26
C ARG A 604 -15.08 10.18 -7.95
N PHE A 605 -16.06 11.06 -7.79
CA PHE A 605 -16.96 11.05 -6.63
C PHE A 605 -17.70 9.71 -6.48
N TYR A 606 -18.29 9.19 -7.56
CA TYR A 606 -19.06 7.95 -7.52
C TYR A 606 -18.21 6.72 -7.18
N PHE A 607 -16.94 6.71 -7.60
CA PHE A 607 -16.05 5.59 -7.32
C PHE A 607 -15.26 5.73 -6.01
N ALA A 608 -15.09 6.95 -5.48
CA ALA A 608 -14.41 7.19 -4.20
C ALA A 608 -15.39 7.33 -3.03
N LEU A 609 -16.01 8.49 -2.88
CA LEU A 609 -16.78 8.83 -1.67
C LEU A 609 -18.11 8.08 -1.61
N PHE A 610 -18.84 8.03 -2.73
CA PHE A 610 -20.13 7.33 -2.80
C PHE A 610 -19.99 5.87 -2.39
N GLN A 611 -18.95 5.19 -2.89
CA GLN A 611 -18.73 3.80 -2.57
C GLN A 611 -18.40 3.54 -1.10
N VAL A 612 -17.61 4.41 -0.48
CA VAL A 612 -17.31 4.31 0.97
C VAL A 612 -18.59 4.45 1.79
N LEU A 613 -19.42 5.47 1.48
CA LEU A 613 -20.69 5.70 2.17
C LEU A 613 -21.69 4.57 1.93
N LEU A 614 -21.76 4.06 0.71
CA LEU A 614 -22.58 2.91 0.36
C LEU A 614 -22.12 1.65 1.11
N GLY A 615 -20.80 1.49 1.30
CA GLY A 615 -20.22 0.47 2.16
C GLY A 615 -20.74 0.56 3.60
N PHE A 616 -20.77 1.75 4.20
CA PHE A 616 -21.32 1.96 5.55
C PHE A 616 -22.81 1.63 5.64
N VAL A 617 -23.60 1.97 4.62
CA VAL A 617 -25.02 1.60 4.51
C VAL A 617 -25.16 0.07 4.49
N PHE A 618 -24.43 -0.62 3.62
CA PHE A 618 -24.47 -2.08 3.54
C PHE A 618 -23.97 -2.77 4.81
N ASN A 619 -22.97 -2.20 5.49
CA ASN A 619 -22.45 -2.73 6.74
C ASN A 619 -23.49 -2.74 7.86
N GLY A 620 -24.41 -1.78 7.87
CA GLY A 620 -25.57 -1.76 8.76
C GLY A 620 -26.73 -2.62 8.25
N PHE A 621 -27.07 -2.50 6.96
CA PHE A 621 -28.23 -3.13 6.34
C PHE A 621 -28.14 -4.66 6.27
N VAL A 622 -27.04 -5.19 5.73
CA VAL A 622 -26.93 -6.63 5.45
C VAL A 622 -27.08 -7.47 6.74
N PRO A 623 -26.46 -7.14 7.89
CA PRO A 623 -26.73 -7.83 9.14
C PRO A 623 -28.18 -7.82 9.59
N LEU A 624 -28.87 -6.70 9.47
CA LEU A 624 -30.26 -6.56 9.89
C LEU A 624 -31.19 -7.43 9.04
N VAL A 625 -30.95 -7.51 7.74
CA VAL A 625 -31.79 -8.26 6.81
C VAL A 625 -31.47 -9.76 6.81
N ALA A 626 -30.19 -10.11 6.77
CA ALA A 626 -29.75 -11.50 6.61
C ALA A 626 -29.89 -12.30 7.92
N ASN A 627 -29.78 -11.66 9.09
CA ASN A 627 -29.91 -12.35 10.37
C ASN A 627 -31.37 -12.42 10.85
N ARG A 628 -32.00 -13.58 10.64
CA ARG A 628 -33.39 -13.86 11.09
C ARG A 628 -33.61 -13.64 12.58
N GLU A 629 -32.58 -13.84 13.41
CA GLU A 629 -32.71 -13.76 14.86
C GLU A 629 -32.77 -12.31 15.33
N LEU A 630 -32.13 -11.38 14.61
CA LEU A 630 -32.31 -9.95 14.83
C LEU A 630 -33.74 -9.49 14.50
N ARG A 631 -34.34 -10.06 13.45
CA ARG A 631 -35.70 -9.68 12.98
C ARG A 631 -36.83 -10.16 13.90
N ARG A 632 -36.65 -11.28 14.63
CA ARG A 632 -37.70 -11.86 15.50
C ARG A 632 -37.98 -11.08 16.79
N CYS A 633 -37.21 -10.03 17.08
CA CYS A 633 -37.22 -9.36 18.38
C CYS A 633 -38.41 -8.40 18.63
N ARG A 634 -39.34 -8.21 17.68
CA ARG A 634 -40.40 -7.17 17.82
C ARG A 634 -41.86 -7.66 17.88
N CYS A 635 -42.24 -8.84 17.37
CA CYS A 635 -43.68 -9.19 17.28
C CYS A 635 -44.12 -10.46 17.99
N CYS A 636 -43.22 -11.33 18.48
CA CYS A 636 -43.63 -12.65 19.02
C CYS A 636 -43.55 -12.77 20.56
N ARG A 637 -43.03 -11.78 21.28
CA ARG A 637 -42.90 -11.88 22.74
C ARG A 637 -44.21 -11.68 23.50
N SER A 638 -45.27 -11.20 22.83
CA SER A 638 -46.61 -11.07 23.42
C SER A 638 -47.43 -12.36 23.43
N ARG A 639 -47.02 -13.43 22.71
CA ARG A 639 -47.78 -14.71 22.70
C ARG A 639 -47.23 -15.80 23.63
N ILE A 640 -45.96 -15.76 24.00
CA ILE A 640 -45.36 -16.84 24.80
C ILE A 640 -45.71 -16.72 26.29
N ASN A 641 -46.05 -15.52 26.78
CA ASN A 641 -46.51 -15.35 28.17
C ASN A 641 -47.98 -15.73 28.40
N VAL A 642 -48.72 -16.18 27.37
CA VAL A 642 -50.12 -16.65 27.52
C VAL A 642 -50.20 -18.18 27.58
N GLU A 643 -49.17 -18.90 27.13
CA GLU A 643 -49.12 -20.37 27.17
C GLU A 643 -48.32 -20.94 28.35
N SER A 644 -47.63 -20.10 29.14
CA SER A 644 -46.99 -20.56 30.40
C SER A 644 -47.83 -20.25 31.65
N SER A 645 -49.08 -19.82 31.49
CA SER A 645 -50.05 -19.61 32.58
C SER A 645 -51.32 -20.48 32.44
N LYS A 646 -51.25 -21.52 31.59
CA LYS A 646 -52.14 -22.68 31.60
C LYS A 646 -51.27 -23.90 31.82
#